data_AF-A0A932LEM6-F1
#
_entry.id   AF-A0A932LEM6-F1
#
_cell.length_a   1.000
_cell.length_b   1.000
_cell.length_c   1.000
_cell.angle_alpha   90.00
_cell.angle_beta   90.00
_cell.angle_gamma   90.00
#
_symmetry.space_group_name_H-M   'P 1'
#
loop_
_entity.id
_entity.type
_entity.pdbx_description
1 polymer ?
#
loop_
_entity_poly.entity_id
_entity_poly.type
_entity_poly.pdbx_seq_one_letter_code
_entity_poly.pdbx_strand_id
1 'polypeptide(L)'
;MPYSDLLRLGRNAVLCLFGLGLLLACGVDDLQSLVSRSADAAQAGRPVAGMGIMVGELSDTSALVQVRLTQADRLVDGDAPGAAGIVEFVVRPADNGPAKDSRTPVSQIVQATADRDFIARASFAGLAPGTRYVCETRIGSSREMLQPGPSARFKTLASSAAEPVRFVVVTGMNYAKFHGDTRIDRKQHVLQNNTELPLPYAGPDKHLGYPALVTILSMKPDFFVGTGDNVYYDTPTNPRAETIPQLRRKWHEQFVQPRYRDLFAEVPTYWEIDDHDYRIDDGDNSGDYAPSPEVGRRMMLEQLPVAAADAQDVKTYRMHRVSRDLQIWLVENRMHRSPNALPDGPEKSIWGAEQKQWLKRTLLDSDATFKVLISPTPMIGPDDLRKTDNHADVGGFQHERDEFFAWLKETRLDQRGFYLVCGDRHWQYHAVSPAGIEEFSCGALVDENSRPGRKSGDPQSTDPQGLIRQPYLQDPPSGGFLLVKAAPAADQQAAQLTFSFFDEHGKLLHEHVKRDTAPSAAPQGAEPGVGEEALKKIDQRMREFAEAKQIAGAVTLVARRGLMVHRSATGKADLASGREMTTDTMFAIASMTKPVTAAAVMILLDEGKLRLNDPVSKYIPAFKDTTLTGGKKPAREITVRDCLMHTNGLVSNQRNVGTLANTAEQLARSELAFDPGTRWQYGPGLSVAGRVVEVVSGQPFDQFLAERIFKPLEMRETTFWPSAEQLQRLARLYQPTADRKDIEPGTHWIFEVSADTTPNPSGGLFSTAGDLVRFYQMLLNGGELNGKRILSKDAVQRMTSLQSGELTTGFTPGNGWGLGVCLVRDPQGPTKMLSPGTYGHGGAFGTQGWIDPRREMIFVLLIARQNFGNGDASDVRGEFQRLAVEAVRE
;
A
#
# COMPACT_ATOMS: atom_id res chain seq x y z
N MET A 1 -32.18 5.99 -52.31
CA MET A 1 -31.84 7.03 -53.30
C MET A 1 -32.67 8.28 -53.00
N PRO A 2 -32.11 9.49 -53.20
CA PRO A 2 -32.50 10.75 -52.56
C PRO A 2 -33.41 11.61 -53.45
N TYR A 3 -33.83 12.79 -52.94
CA TYR A 3 -34.02 14.12 -53.61
C TYR A 3 -34.84 14.99 -52.63
N SER A 4 -34.20 15.89 -51.84
CA SER A 4 -33.81 17.27 -52.17
C SER A 4 -34.92 18.32 -51.96
N ASP A 5 -34.60 19.29 -51.10
CA ASP A 5 -34.95 20.72 -51.16
C ASP A 5 -36.41 21.19 -51.26
N LEU A 6 -36.83 21.95 -50.23
CA LEU A 6 -37.27 23.35 -50.31
C LEU A 6 -37.81 23.75 -48.91
N LEU A 7 -37.02 24.49 -48.13
CA LEU A 7 -37.11 25.95 -47.95
C LEU A 7 -38.23 26.44 -47.01
N ARG A 8 -37.75 27.00 -45.91
CA ARG A 8 -38.06 28.34 -45.35
C ARG A 8 -39.33 28.57 -44.51
N LEU A 9 -39.01 29.16 -43.34
CA LEU A 9 -39.70 30.25 -42.65
C LEU A 9 -40.97 29.91 -41.87
N GLY A 10 -40.79 29.76 -40.54
CA GLY A 10 -41.39 30.71 -39.63
C GLY A 10 -42.34 30.17 -38.56
N ARG A 11 -41.95 30.47 -37.30
CA ARG A 11 -42.79 30.80 -36.12
C ARG A 11 -43.44 29.67 -35.32
N ASN A 12 -42.85 29.50 -34.13
CA ASN A 12 -43.46 29.54 -32.79
C ASN A 12 -44.69 28.68 -32.44
N ALA A 13 -44.49 27.99 -31.31
CA ALA A 13 -45.44 27.34 -30.39
C ALA A 13 -45.97 25.97 -30.90
N VAL A 14 -45.73 24.87 -30.18
CA VAL A 14 -46.40 24.51 -28.91
C VAL A 14 -45.55 23.44 -28.19
N LEU A 15 -45.43 23.63 -26.87
CA LEU A 15 -44.76 22.79 -25.88
C LEU A 15 -45.34 21.35 -25.79
N CYS A 16 -44.55 20.38 -25.29
CA CYS A 16 -44.52 19.97 -23.86
C CYS A 16 -44.20 18.46 -23.65
N LEU A 17 -43.66 18.16 -22.45
CA LEU A 17 -43.43 16.85 -21.77
C LEU A 17 -42.05 16.21 -22.05
N PHE A 18 -41.11 15.97 -21.13
CA PHE A 18 -40.93 15.94 -19.65
C PHE A 18 -39.45 16.34 -19.38
N GLY A 19 -38.95 16.77 -18.22
CA GLY A 19 -39.49 17.05 -16.90
C GLY A 19 -38.48 17.93 -16.15
N LEU A 20 -38.99 18.97 -15.50
CA LEU A 20 -38.29 19.90 -14.62
C LEU A 20 -38.58 19.50 -13.18
N GLY A 21 -37.55 19.40 -12.34
CA GLY A 21 -37.70 19.06 -10.93
C GLY A 21 -36.47 19.44 -10.10
N LEU A 22 -36.15 20.74 -10.05
CA LEU A 22 -35.63 21.53 -8.91
C LEU A 22 -34.89 22.77 -9.45
N LEU A 23 -35.60 23.90 -9.55
CA LEU A 23 -35.02 25.25 -9.58
C LEU A 23 -36.16 26.24 -9.30
N LEU A 24 -36.36 26.52 -8.01
CA LEU A 24 -37.24 27.59 -7.51
C LEU A 24 -36.58 28.18 -6.27
N ALA A 25 -35.63 29.10 -6.51
CA ALA A 25 -35.29 30.22 -5.64
C ALA A 25 -34.13 31.01 -6.27
N CYS A 26 -34.44 31.91 -7.21
CA CYS A 26 -33.81 33.21 -7.42
C CYS A 26 -34.42 33.87 -8.67
N GLY A 27 -34.75 35.15 -8.57
CA GLY A 27 -35.54 35.91 -9.54
C GLY A 27 -34.82 36.15 -10.86
N VAL A 28 -35.64 36.35 -11.90
CA VAL A 28 -35.22 36.51 -13.31
C VAL A 28 -34.58 37.89 -13.61
N ASP A 29 -34.36 38.72 -12.59
CA ASP A 29 -33.69 40.03 -12.74
C ASP A 29 -32.14 39.96 -12.62
N ASP A 30 -31.56 38.82 -12.21
CA ASP A 30 -30.11 38.69 -12.03
C ASP A 30 -29.34 38.19 -13.27
N LEU A 31 -30.03 37.62 -14.26
CA LEU A 31 -29.38 37.06 -15.46
C LEU A 31 -29.06 38.10 -16.54
N GLN A 32 -29.80 39.21 -16.59
CA GLN A 32 -29.43 40.35 -17.44
C GLN A 32 -28.34 41.24 -16.81
N SER A 33 -28.19 41.22 -15.48
CA SER A 33 -27.14 41.98 -14.78
C SER A 33 -25.74 41.33 -14.87
N LEU A 34 -25.68 40.02 -15.13
CA LEU A 34 -24.45 39.24 -15.33
C LEU A 34 -23.88 39.38 -16.75
N VAL A 35 -24.72 39.56 -17.76
CA VAL A 35 -24.29 39.71 -19.16
C VAL A 35 -24.00 41.18 -19.52
N SER A 36 -24.58 42.15 -18.80
CA SER A 36 -24.35 43.58 -19.07
C SER A 36 -23.12 44.18 -18.36
N ARG A 37 -22.52 43.50 -17.37
CA ARG A 37 -21.35 44.02 -16.64
C ARG A 37 -20.00 43.80 -17.32
N SER A 38 -19.92 42.95 -18.34
CA SER A 38 -18.66 42.67 -19.06
C SER A 38 -18.45 43.56 -20.28
N ALA A 39 -19.47 44.28 -20.75
CA ALA A 39 -19.36 45.15 -21.92
C ALA A 39 -18.91 46.60 -21.59
N ASP A 40 -19.15 47.08 -20.37
CA ASP A 40 -18.85 48.48 -19.98
C ASP A 40 -17.45 48.69 -19.36
N ALA A 41 -16.71 47.61 -19.05
CA ALA A 41 -15.39 47.72 -18.40
C ALA A 41 -14.24 48.08 -19.37
N ALA A 42 -14.50 48.12 -20.69
CA ALA A 42 -13.50 48.43 -21.71
C ALA A 42 -13.17 49.93 -21.83
N GLN A 43 -13.73 50.79 -20.97
CA GLN A 43 -13.58 52.25 -21.07
C GLN A 43 -12.92 52.89 -19.84
N ALA A 44 -11.87 52.26 -19.30
CA ALA A 44 -10.79 52.89 -18.53
C ALA A 44 -9.66 51.86 -18.34
N GLY A 45 -8.40 52.22 -18.56
CA GLY A 45 -7.22 51.33 -18.44
C GLY A 45 -6.96 50.80 -17.02
N ARG A 46 -7.88 49.98 -16.49
CA ARG A 46 -7.92 49.48 -15.12
C ARG A 46 -7.51 48.01 -15.07
N PRO A 47 -6.70 47.59 -14.08
CA PRO A 47 -6.33 46.19 -13.94
C PRO A 47 -7.55 45.30 -13.61
N VAL A 48 -7.60 44.13 -14.23
CA VAL A 48 -8.56 43.05 -13.97
C VAL A 48 -7.82 41.73 -13.68
N ALA A 49 -8.51 40.74 -13.10
CA ALA A 49 -7.97 39.40 -12.88
C ALA A 49 -8.22 38.50 -14.10
N GLY A 50 -7.50 38.71 -15.20
CA GLY A 50 -7.80 38.04 -16.47
C GLY A 50 -7.67 36.51 -16.45
N MET A 51 -6.89 35.96 -15.52
CA MET A 51 -6.73 34.51 -15.30
C MET A 51 -7.52 34.01 -14.09
N GLY A 52 -8.43 34.84 -13.56
CA GLY A 52 -9.21 34.52 -12.39
C GLY A 52 -8.38 34.48 -11.11
N ILE A 53 -8.79 33.62 -10.19
CA ILE A 53 -8.21 33.41 -8.88
C ILE A 53 -7.91 31.93 -8.71
N MET A 54 -6.79 31.61 -8.06
CA MET A 54 -6.37 30.23 -7.80
C MET A 54 -6.00 30.10 -6.32
N VAL A 55 -6.44 29.00 -5.70
CA VAL A 55 -6.03 28.60 -4.35
C VAL A 55 -5.10 27.41 -4.46
N GLY A 56 -3.91 27.48 -3.89
CA GLY A 56 -2.91 26.40 -3.95
C GLY A 56 -2.26 26.09 -2.61
N GLU A 57 -1.50 24.99 -2.58
CA GLU A 57 -0.80 24.49 -1.38
C GLU A 57 -1.64 24.52 -0.12
N LEU A 58 -2.83 23.95 -0.25
CA LEU A 58 -3.74 23.85 0.87
C LEU A 58 -3.14 22.88 1.91
N SER A 59 -3.15 23.29 3.18
CA SER A 59 -2.90 22.40 4.32
C SER A 59 -4.13 22.35 5.23
N ASP A 60 -4.01 21.75 6.40
CA ASP A 60 -5.05 21.85 7.42
C ASP A 60 -5.14 23.26 8.02
N THR A 61 -4.09 24.08 7.90
CA THR A 61 -4.00 25.37 8.58
C THR A 61 -3.54 26.53 7.69
N SER A 62 -3.32 26.30 6.40
CA SER A 62 -2.85 27.32 5.48
C SER A 62 -3.38 27.17 4.06
N ALA A 63 -3.32 28.27 3.31
CA ALA A 63 -3.60 28.32 1.88
C ALA A 63 -2.80 29.44 1.21
N LEU A 64 -2.34 29.21 -0.02
CA LEU A 64 -1.87 30.25 -0.92
C LEU A 64 -3.04 30.70 -1.80
N VAL A 65 -3.17 32.01 -2.01
CA VAL A 65 -4.18 32.56 -2.92
C VAL A 65 -3.50 33.48 -3.92
N GLN A 66 -3.81 33.32 -5.20
CA GLN A 66 -3.14 34.00 -6.30
C GLN A 66 -4.13 34.62 -7.30
N VAL A 67 -3.79 35.82 -7.80
CA VAL A 67 -4.42 36.48 -8.95
C VAL A 67 -3.32 37.07 -9.83
N ARG A 68 -3.47 37.00 -11.16
CA ARG A 68 -2.66 37.79 -12.10
C ARG A 68 -3.43 38.98 -12.63
N LEU A 69 -2.85 40.17 -12.52
CA LEU A 69 -3.46 41.41 -13.02
C LEU A 69 -3.14 41.65 -14.50
N THR A 70 -4.19 41.90 -15.27
CA THR A 70 -4.15 42.08 -16.73
C THR A 70 -4.93 43.30 -17.16
N GLN A 71 -4.70 43.76 -18.39
CA GLN A 71 -5.47 44.83 -19.02
C GLN A 71 -6.81 44.34 -19.58
N ALA A 72 -6.91 43.04 -19.87
CA ALA A 72 -8.10 42.38 -20.40
C ALA A 72 -8.24 40.97 -19.85
N ASP A 73 -9.45 40.42 -19.88
CA ASP A 73 -9.78 39.07 -19.42
C ASP A 73 -9.79 38.03 -20.55
N ARG A 74 -9.10 38.35 -21.65
CA ARG A 74 -8.96 37.57 -22.87
C ARG A 74 -7.58 37.82 -23.46
N LEU A 75 -7.19 36.97 -24.42
CA LEU A 75 -5.99 37.22 -25.21
C LEU A 75 -6.16 38.47 -26.09
N VAL A 76 -5.12 39.30 -26.12
CA VAL A 76 -4.92 40.43 -27.03
C VAL A 76 -3.64 40.14 -27.79
N ASP A 77 -3.73 40.02 -29.11
CA ASP A 77 -2.61 39.63 -29.99
C ASP A 77 -1.91 38.32 -29.57
N GLY A 78 -2.69 37.40 -29.00
CA GLY A 78 -2.25 36.08 -28.57
C GLY A 78 -1.49 36.06 -27.24
N ASP A 79 -1.55 37.13 -26.45
CA ASP A 79 -1.01 37.19 -25.09
C ASP A 79 -2.03 37.83 -24.12
N ALA A 80 -1.77 37.81 -22.81
CA ALA A 80 -2.57 38.52 -21.81
C ALA A 80 -1.75 39.68 -21.19
N PRO A 81 -1.81 40.91 -21.77
CA PRO A 81 -1.02 42.03 -21.31
C PRO A 81 -1.22 42.32 -19.82
N GLY A 82 -0.12 42.37 -19.08
CA GLY A 82 -0.15 42.62 -17.64
C GLY A 82 -0.49 44.06 -17.28
N ALA A 83 -1.00 44.26 -16.08
CA ALA A 83 -1.29 45.58 -15.52
C ALA A 83 -0.81 45.67 -14.07
N ALA A 84 0.00 46.70 -13.77
CA ALA A 84 0.42 46.95 -12.39
C ALA A 84 -0.78 47.37 -11.54
N GLY A 85 -0.77 46.97 -10.26
CA GLY A 85 -1.84 47.33 -9.35
C GLY A 85 -1.69 46.69 -7.98
N ILE A 86 -2.78 46.71 -7.23
CA ILE A 86 -2.89 46.19 -5.88
C ILE A 86 -4.08 45.24 -5.81
N VAL A 87 -3.90 44.12 -5.12
CA VAL A 87 -4.96 43.17 -4.79
C VAL A 87 -5.09 43.07 -3.28
N GLU A 88 -6.26 43.35 -2.75
CA GLU A 88 -6.65 43.01 -1.38
C GLU A 88 -7.34 41.64 -1.40
N PHE A 89 -6.79 40.66 -0.68
CA PHE A 89 -7.36 39.34 -0.46
C PHE A 89 -7.99 39.30 0.92
N VAL A 90 -9.27 38.94 1.01
CA VAL A 90 -10.02 38.83 2.27
C VAL A 90 -10.53 37.42 2.43
N VAL A 91 -9.97 36.68 3.40
CA VAL A 91 -10.38 35.31 3.72
C VAL A 91 -11.34 35.31 4.91
N ARG A 92 -12.49 34.67 4.73
CA ARG A 92 -13.51 34.51 5.78
C ARG A 92 -14.12 33.11 5.77
N PRO A 93 -14.48 32.53 6.93
CA PRO A 93 -15.23 31.27 6.97
C PRO A 93 -16.56 31.39 6.20
N ALA A 94 -16.92 30.34 5.45
CA ALA A 94 -18.15 30.30 4.65
C ALA A 94 -19.40 29.92 5.45
N ASP A 95 -19.23 29.18 6.55
CA ASP A 95 -20.30 28.61 7.39
C ASP A 95 -20.22 29.14 8.84
N ASN A 96 -21.36 29.21 9.56
CA ASN A 96 -21.44 29.52 11.01
C ASN A 96 -20.94 28.33 11.89
N GLY A 97 -19.79 27.76 11.57
CA GLY A 97 -19.20 26.59 12.22
C GLY A 97 -18.67 26.83 13.66
N PRO A 98 -18.28 25.76 14.38
CA PRO A 98 -18.29 25.69 15.85
C PRO A 98 -17.23 26.54 16.59
N ALA A 99 -16.29 27.17 15.90
CA ALA A 99 -15.30 28.03 16.53
C ALA A 99 -15.81 29.48 16.62
N LYS A 100 -16.08 29.96 17.85
CA LYS A 100 -16.45 31.37 18.10
C LYS A 100 -15.29 32.34 17.83
N ASP A 101 -14.04 31.88 17.84
CA ASP A 101 -12.84 32.73 17.75
C ASP A 101 -12.25 32.91 16.33
N SER A 102 -12.64 32.11 15.32
CA SER A 102 -12.10 32.20 13.94
C SER A 102 -12.89 33.12 13.01
N ARG A 103 -13.74 34.00 13.56
CA ARG A 103 -14.75 34.76 12.79
C ARG A 103 -14.23 36.07 12.21
N THR A 104 -13.04 36.51 12.59
CA THR A 104 -12.47 37.76 12.10
C THR A 104 -11.87 37.52 10.71
N PRO A 105 -12.37 38.21 9.65
CA PRO A 105 -11.76 38.12 8.33
C PRO A 105 -10.29 38.49 8.39
N VAL A 106 -9.44 37.72 7.73
CA VAL A 106 -8.02 38.03 7.59
C VAL A 106 -7.82 38.65 6.21
N SER A 107 -7.25 39.86 6.17
CA SER A 107 -6.99 40.59 4.92
C SER A 107 -5.48 40.73 4.69
N GLN A 108 -5.05 40.56 3.43
CA GLN A 108 -3.70 40.87 2.98
C GLN A 108 -3.76 41.69 1.69
N ILE A 109 -2.97 42.76 1.64
CA ILE A 109 -2.83 43.61 0.47
C ILE A 109 -1.49 43.31 -0.18
N VAL A 110 -1.52 42.87 -1.44
CA VAL A 110 -0.33 42.49 -2.22
C VAL A 110 -0.24 43.35 -3.48
N GLN A 111 0.96 43.83 -3.79
CA GLN A 111 1.22 44.58 -5.00
C GLN A 111 1.56 43.62 -6.16
N ALA A 112 0.95 43.84 -7.32
CA ALA A 112 1.26 43.12 -8.54
C ALA A 112 2.16 43.98 -9.43
N THR A 113 3.37 43.47 -9.72
CA THR A 113 4.45 44.18 -10.41
C THR A 113 5.01 43.36 -11.57
N ALA A 114 5.61 44.04 -12.56
CA ALA A 114 6.04 43.42 -13.82
C ALA A 114 7.15 42.37 -13.66
N ASP A 115 8.00 42.51 -12.65
CA ASP A 115 9.10 41.59 -12.35
C ASP A 115 8.61 40.18 -11.98
N ARG A 116 7.41 40.08 -11.39
CA ARG A 116 6.70 38.83 -11.05
C ARG A 116 5.48 38.60 -11.93
N ASP A 117 5.54 39.07 -13.18
CA ASP A 117 4.47 38.87 -14.16
C ASP A 117 3.09 39.39 -13.71
N PHE A 118 3.08 40.43 -12.88
CA PHE A 118 1.85 41.03 -12.34
C PHE A 118 1.00 40.04 -11.52
N ILE A 119 1.64 38.99 -10.99
CA ILE A 119 1.03 38.03 -10.08
C ILE A 119 1.07 38.58 -8.66
N ALA A 120 -0.10 38.73 -8.05
CA ALA A 120 -0.26 38.98 -6.63
C ALA A 120 -0.61 37.67 -5.93
N ARG A 121 0.22 37.23 -4.99
CA ARG A 121 0.02 36.00 -4.21
C ARG A 121 0.10 36.30 -2.71
N ALA A 122 -0.92 35.89 -1.96
CA ALA A 122 -1.01 36.01 -0.51
C ALA A 122 -0.88 34.63 0.16
N SER A 123 -0.33 34.59 1.38
CA SER A 123 -0.18 33.38 2.18
C SER A 123 -0.96 33.50 3.48
N PHE A 124 -2.00 32.69 3.65
CA PHE A 124 -2.82 32.67 4.86
C PHE A 124 -2.43 31.46 5.69
N ALA A 125 -2.16 31.69 6.98
CA ALA A 125 -1.83 30.67 7.97
C ALA A 125 -2.75 30.79 9.19
N GLY A 126 -2.78 29.75 10.04
CA GLY A 126 -3.64 29.71 11.22
C GLY A 126 -5.13 29.53 10.89
N LEU A 127 -5.45 29.04 9.69
CA LEU A 127 -6.80 28.65 9.33
C LEU A 127 -7.23 27.43 10.15
N ALA A 128 -8.52 27.33 10.47
CA ALA A 128 -9.06 26.14 11.12
C ALA A 128 -9.09 24.93 10.17
N PRO A 129 -8.68 23.72 10.60
CA PRO A 129 -8.79 22.48 9.83
C PRO A 129 -10.20 22.13 9.40
N GLY A 130 -10.34 21.44 8.26
CA GLY A 130 -11.61 20.95 7.73
C GLY A 130 -12.69 22.03 7.48
N THR A 131 -12.29 23.30 7.43
CA THR A 131 -13.22 24.44 7.44
C THR A 131 -13.33 25.05 6.06
N ARG A 132 -14.57 25.38 5.65
CA ARG A 132 -14.82 26.07 4.38
C ARG A 132 -14.56 27.57 4.53
N TYR A 133 -13.86 28.13 3.54
CA TYR A 133 -13.55 29.54 3.42
C TYR A 133 -14.02 30.09 2.08
N VAL A 134 -14.29 31.39 2.07
CA VAL A 134 -14.37 32.21 0.87
C VAL A 134 -13.22 33.21 0.93
N CYS A 135 -12.45 33.30 -0.15
CA CYS A 135 -11.52 34.39 -0.39
C CYS A 135 -12.13 35.36 -1.39
N GLU A 136 -12.39 36.59 -0.97
CA GLU A 136 -12.84 37.67 -1.86
C GLU A 136 -11.66 38.57 -2.21
N THR A 137 -11.62 39.05 -3.45
CA THR A 137 -10.58 40.01 -3.86
C THR A 137 -11.16 41.37 -4.13
N ARG A 138 -10.35 42.40 -3.90
CA ARG A 138 -10.56 43.75 -4.42
C ARG A 138 -9.33 44.19 -5.19
N ILE A 139 -9.53 44.76 -6.37
CA ILE A 139 -8.47 45.06 -7.33
C ILE A 139 -8.52 46.53 -7.71
N GLY A 140 -7.37 47.19 -7.80
CA GLY A 140 -7.26 48.58 -8.21
C GLY A 140 -5.83 48.98 -8.54
N SER A 141 -5.66 50.15 -9.15
CA SER A 141 -4.34 50.77 -9.37
C SER A 141 -3.76 51.39 -8.08
N SER A 142 -4.60 51.70 -7.10
CA SER A 142 -4.23 52.15 -5.75
C SER A 142 -5.23 51.63 -4.71
N ARG A 143 -4.94 51.80 -3.41
CA ARG A 143 -5.83 51.37 -2.31
C ARG A 143 -7.18 52.06 -2.33
N GLU A 144 -7.23 53.31 -2.79
CA GLU A 144 -8.45 54.13 -2.87
C GLU A 144 -9.35 53.71 -4.04
N MET A 145 -8.80 53.00 -5.03
CA MET A 145 -9.49 52.58 -6.26
C MET A 145 -9.82 51.07 -6.28
N LEU A 146 -9.82 50.41 -5.12
CA LEU A 146 -10.15 48.99 -4.97
C LEU A 146 -11.66 48.73 -5.20
N GLN A 147 -12.00 47.98 -6.26
CA GLN A 147 -13.36 47.44 -6.49
C GLN A 147 -13.36 45.91 -6.42
N PRO A 148 -14.53 45.26 -6.27
CA PRO A 148 -14.63 43.80 -6.25
C PRO A 148 -13.95 43.14 -7.46
N GLY A 149 -13.21 42.08 -7.18
CA GLY A 149 -12.63 41.15 -8.15
C GLY A 149 -13.25 39.75 -8.03
N PRO A 150 -12.62 38.71 -8.60
CA PRO A 150 -13.09 37.33 -8.45
C PRO A 150 -12.97 36.85 -7.00
N SER A 151 -13.77 35.83 -6.66
CA SER A 151 -13.72 35.14 -5.37
C SER A 151 -13.41 33.67 -5.56
N ALA A 152 -12.73 33.06 -4.58
CA ALA A 152 -12.50 31.63 -4.53
C ALA A 152 -13.17 30.99 -3.31
N ARG A 153 -13.57 29.73 -3.44
CA ARG A 153 -14.03 28.88 -2.32
C ARG A 153 -13.07 27.73 -2.13
N PHE A 154 -12.80 27.37 -0.89
CA PHE A 154 -11.97 26.22 -0.57
C PHE A 154 -12.33 25.66 0.81
N LYS A 155 -11.92 24.41 1.07
CA LYS A 155 -12.02 23.78 2.39
C LYS A 155 -10.61 23.36 2.79
N THR A 156 -10.08 23.82 3.93
CA THR A 156 -8.80 23.33 4.46
C THR A 156 -8.84 21.82 4.68
N LEU A 157 -7.67 21.17 4.60
CA LEU A 157 -7.58 19.73 4.82
C LEU A 157 -8.02 19.37 6.24
N ALA A 158 -8.56 18.17 6.43
CA ALA A 158 -8.95 17.64 7.73
C ALA A 158 -8.00 16.49 8.12
N SER A 159 -6.74 16.84 8.33
CA SER A 159 -5.61 15.90 8.46
C SER A 159 -5.81 14.77 9.48
N SER A 160 -6.57 15.01 10.55
CA SER A 160 -6.89 14.03 11.59
C SER A 160 -8.29 13.40 11.49
N ALA A 161 -9.14 13.89 10.58
CA ALA A 161 -10.53 13.44 10.47
C ALA A 161 -10.67 12.25 9.50
N ALA A 162 -11.57 11.34 9.85
CA ALA A 162 -12.01 10.25 8.98
C ALA A 162 -13.14 10.74 8.07
N GLU A 163 -12.80 11.50 7.02
CA GLU A 163 -13.78 12.03 6.08
C GLU A 163 -13.52 11.56 4.65
N PRO A 164 -14.58 11.38 3.83
CA PRO A 164 -14.41 11.09 2.42
C PRO A 164 -13.70 12.26 1.73
N VAL A 165 -12.71 11.94 0.91
CA VAL A 165 -12.01 12.91 0.06
C VAL A 165 -12.00 12.40 -1.37
N ARG A 166 -12.17 13.29 -2.34
CA ARG A 166 -12.01 12.99 -3.75
C ARG A 166 -11.19 14.08 -4.43
N PHE A 167 -10.25 13.70 -5.28
CA PHE A 167 -9.42 14.63 -6.03
C PHE A 167 -9.17 14.12 -7.43
N VAL A 168 -8.89 15.04 -8.35
CA VAL A 168 -8.56 14.68 -9.73
C VAL A 168 -7.06 14.83 -9.96
N VAL A 169 -6.52 13.95 -10.80
CA VAL A 169 -5.15 14.01 -11.29
C VAL A 169 -5.17 14.13 -12.80
N VAL A 170 -4.39 15.06 -13.34
CA VAL A 170 -4.38 15.41 -14.76
C VAL A 170 -3.00 15.81 -15.26
N THR A 171 -2.79 15.63 -16.56
CA THR A 171 -1.58 16.01 -17.29
C THR A 171 -1.92 16.30 -18.76
N GLY A 172 -0.91 16.59 -19.58
CA GLY A 172 -1.05 16.56 -21.03
C GLY A 172 -1.93 17.68 -21.58
N MET A 173 -1.83 18.89 -21.03
CA MET A 173 -2.72 20.02 -21.29
C MET A 173 -2.28 20.85 -22.51
N ASN A 174 -2.08 20.20 -23.67
CA ASN A 174 -1.45 20.84 -24.85
C ASN A 174 -2.35 21.83 -25.60
N TYR A 175 -2.20 23.12 -25.30
CA TYR A 175 -2.95 24.22 -25.92
C TYR A 175 -2.83 24.24 -27.44
N ALA A 176 -1.62 24.09 -27.97
CA ALA A 176 -1.36 24.21 -29.40
C ALA A 176 -2.03 23.08 -30.20
N LYS A 177 -2.01 21.84 -29.70
CA LYS A 177 -2.73 20.71 -30.33
C LYS A 177 -4.24 20.94 -30.31
N PHE A 178 -4.81 21.30 -29.15
CA PHE A 178 -6.24 21.55 -29.00
C PHE A 178 -6.75 22.69 -29.91
N HIS A 179 -6.00 23.80 -29.98
CA HIS A 179 -6.37 24.96 -30.79
C HIS A 179 -6.04 24.82 -32.28
N GLY A 180 -5.20 23.85 -32.66
CA GLY A 180 -4.84 23.58 -34.05
C GLY A 180 -3.74 24.48 -34.60
N ASP A 181 -2.65 24.65 -33.84
CA ASP A 181 -1.49 25.40 -34.29
C ASP A 181 -0.85 24.74 -35.52
N THR A 182 -0.85 25.45 -36.64
CA THR A 182 -0.37 24.93 -37.93
C THR A 182 1.15 24.79 -37.99
N ARG A 183 1.89 25.28 -36.99
CA ARG A 183 3.35 25.16 -36.90
C ARG A 183 3.81 23.82 -36.32
N ILE A 184 2.90 22.98 -35.82
CA ILE A 184 3.25 21.64 -35.32
C ILE A 184 3.72 20.76 -36.48
N ASP A 185 4.93 20.22 -36.37
CA ASP A 185 5.47 19.29 -37.37
C ASP A 185 4.79 17.92 -37.27
N ARG A 186 3.89 17.65 -38.22
CA ARG A 186 3.16 16.37 -38.31
C ARG A 186 4.08 15.17 -38.52
N LYS A 187 5.20 15.33 -39.22
CA LYS A 187 6.16 14.22 -39.44
C LYS A 187 6.90 13.90 -38.15
N GLN A 188 7.38 14.93 -37.45
CA GLN A 188 8.01 14.76 -36.14
C GLN A 188 7.03 14.16 -35.13
N HIS A 189 5.77 14.61 -35.14
CA HIS A 189 4.73 14.06 -34.29
C HIS A 189 4.55 12.55 -34.49
N VAL A 190 4.48 12.08 -35.74
CA VAL A 190 4.38 10.65 -36.06
C VAL A 190 5.59 9.88 -35.56
N LEU A 191 6.80 10.42 -35.74
CA LEU A 191 8.03 9.78 -35.26
C LEU A 191 8.06 9.63 -33.74
N GLN A 192 7.57 10.64 -33.01
CA GLN A 192 7.58 10.65 -31.55
C GLN A 192 6.42 9.84 -30.95
N ASN A 193 5.23 9.88 -31.57
CA ASN A 193 4.01 9.37 -30.96
C ASN A 193 3.46 8.09 -31.61
N ASN A 194 4.06 7.66 -32.72
CA ASN A 194 3.61 6.50 -33.51
C ASN A 194 2.12 6.57 -33.92
N THR A 195 1.59 7.78 -34.06
CA THR A 195 0.23 8.08 -34.49
C THR A 195 0.22 9.36 -35.32
N GLU A 196 -0.75 9.50 -36.21
CA GLU A 196 -1.02 10.79 -36.84
C GLU A 196 -1.47 11.81 -35.78
N LEU A 197 -1.13 13.09 -36.01
CA LEU A 197 -1.58 14.19 -35.17
C LEU A 197 -3.11 14.27 -35.21
N PRO A 198 -3.81 14.16 -34.06
CA PRO A 198 -5.25 14.30 -34.01
C PRO A 198 -5.74 15.62 -34.63
N LEU A 199 -6.97 15.61 -35.14
CA LEU A 199 -7.61 16.86 -35.58
C LEU A 199 -7.83 17.76 -34.36
N PRO A 200 -7.64 19.08 -34.48
CA PRO A 200 -7.90 19.97 -33.37
C PRO A 200 -9.39 19.96 -33.01
N TYR A 201 -9.70 20.32 -31.77
CA TYR A 201 -11.07 20.38 -31.27
C TYR A 201 -11.94 21.21 -32.21
N ALA A 202 -13.13 20.75 -32.56
CA ALA A 202 -13.99 21.45 -33.52
C ALA A 202 -15.23 22.08 -32.88
N GLY A 203 -15.40 21.93 -31.56
CA GLY A 203 -16.57 22.45 -30.85
C GLY A 203 -16.67 23.99 -30.89
N PRO A 204 -17.89 24.55 -30.98
CA PRO A 204 -18.11 26.00 -31.04
C PRO A 204 -17.65 26.73 -29.75
N ASP A 205 -17.52 25.97 -28.68
CA ASP A 205 -17.08 26.35 -27.35
C ASP A 205 -15.56 26.22 -27.13
N LYS A 206 -14.76 25.95 -28.18
CA LYS A 206 -13.29 25.90 -28.10
C LYS A 206 -12.67 27.07 -27.33
N HIS A 207 -13.19 28.27 -27.54
CA HIS A 207 -12.72 29.50 -26.92
C HIS A 207 -12.91 29.55 -25.38
N LEU A 208 -13.72 28.64 -24.82
CA LEU A 208 -13.91 28.50 -23.38
C LEU A 208 -12.81 27.65 -22.72
N GLY A 209 -12.05 26.88 -23.51
CA GLY A 209 -11.02 25.94 -23.08
C GLY A 209 -11.49 24.49 -23.01
N TYR A 210 -10.75 23.63 -22.33
CA TYR A 210 -10.94 22.17 -22.44
C TYR A 210 -12.29 21.69 -21.85
N PRO A 211 -13.09 20.89 -22.59
CA PRO A 211 -14.37 20.35 -22.10
C PRO A 211 -14.25 19.61 -20.77
N ALA A 212 -13.15 18.86 -20.58
CA ALA A 212 -12.86 18.12 -19.35
C ALA A 212 -12.92 18.98 -18.08
N LEU A 213 -12.59 20.28 -18.15
CA LEU A 213 -12.61 21.16 -16.98
C LEU A 213 -14.04 21.43 -16.47
N VAL A 214 -15.02 21.49 -17.37
CA VAL A 214 -16.44 21.60 -16.99
C VAL A 214 -16.91 20.31 -16.34
N THR A 215 -16.50 19.17 -16.90
CA THR A 215 -16.76 17.84 -16.34
C THR A 215 -16.21 17.75 -14.92
N ILE A 216 -14.93 18.08 -14.72
CA ILE A 216 -14.27 18.09 -13.41
C ILE A 216 -15.00 19.01 -12.44
N LEU A 217 -15.31 20.25 -12.83
CA LEU A 217 -16.04 21.20 -12.00
C LEU A 217 -17.39 20.64 -11.55
N SER A 218 -18.11 19.96 -12.44
CA SER A 218 -19.41 19.34 -12.11
C SER A 218 -19.31 18.21 -11.08
N MET A 219 -18.16 17.52 -11.03
CA MET A 219 -17.89 16.44 -10.08
C MET A 219 -17.53 16.94 -8.67
N LYS A 220 -17.19 18.23 -8.55
CA LYS A 220 -16.83 18.91 -7.30
C LYS A 220 -15.73 18.18 -6.51
N PRO A 221 -14.53 18.00 -7.09
CA PRO A 221 -13.42 17.46 -6.33
C PRO A 221 -12.99 18.41 -5.20
N ASP A 222 -12.42 17.85 -4.14
CA ASP A 222 -11.87 18.62 -3.02
C ASP A 222 -10.61 19.39 -3.43
N PHE A 223 -9.84 18.86 -4.40
CA PHE A 223 -8.74 19.54 -5.05
C PHE A 223 -8.36 18.90 -6.39
N PHE A 224 -7.53 19.61 -7.15
CA PHE A 224 -6.98 19.26 -8.44
C PHE A 224 -5.46 19.07 -8.33
N VAL A 225 -4.89 18.07 -8.98
CA VAL A 225 -3.45 17.85 -9.08
C VAL A 225 -3.02 17.86 -10.54
N GLY A 226 -2.21 18.84 -10.93
CA GLY A 226 -1.53 18.87 -12.23
C GLY A 226 -0.14 18.27 -12.08
N THR A 227 0.13 17.13 -12.72
CA THR A 227 1.39 16.38 -12.53
C THR A 227 2.53 16.86 -13.43
N GLY A 228 2.32 17.92 -14.21
CA GLY A 228 3.24 18.36 -15.26
C GLY A 228 2.58 18.30 -16.63
N ASP A 229 3.28 18.80 -17.64
CA ASP A 229 2.70 19.12 -18.95
C ASP A 229 1.50 20.06 -18.82
N ASN A 230 1.60 20.99 -17.86
CA ASN A 230 0.55 21.95 -17.59
C ASN A 230 0.47 23.02 -18.69
N VAL A 231 1.62 23.31 -19.29
CA VAL A 231 1.81 24.08 -20.51
C VAL A 231 2.93 23.45 -21.34
N TYR A 232 3.08 23.87 -22.60
CA TYR A 232 4.10 23.35 -23.51
C TYR A 232 4.98 24.48 -24.05
N TYR A 233 6.21 24.57 -23.56
CA TYR A 233 7.22 25.55 -24.01
C TYR A 233 7.71 25.25 -25.42
N ASP A 234 7.78 23.99 -25.78
CA ASP A 234 8.33 23.47 -27.03
C ASP A 234 7.27 23.09 -28.07
N THR A 235 5.98 23.32 -27.79
CA THR A 235 4.92 23.12 -28.78
C THR A 235 4.32 24.47 -29.19
N PRO A 236 4.46 24.91 -30.47
CA PRO A 236 5.22 24.25 -31.55
C PRO A 236 6.75 24.37 -31.37
N THR A 237 7.51 23.50 -32.02
CA THR A 237 8.97 23.39 -31.88
C THR A 237 9.74 24.50 -32.60
N ASN A 238 9.12 25.15 -33.60
CA ASN A 238 9.76 26.19 -34.41
C ASN A 238 8.91 27.46 -34.58
N PRO A 239 9.20 28.55 -33.85
CA PRO A 239 10.08 28.60 -32.69
C PRO A 239 9.35 28.08 -31.45
N ARG A 240 10.09 27.33 -30.62
CA ARG A 240 9.72 27.10 -29.22
C ARG A 240 9.88 28.36 -28.38
N ALA A 241 9.29 28.37 -27.18
CA ALA A 241 9.46 29.42 -26.18
C ALA A 241 10.78 29.24 -25.43
N GLU A 242 11.60 30.28 -25.39
CA GLU A 242 12.96 30.22 -24.81
C GLU A 242 13.23 31.37 -23.83
N THR A 243 12.58 32.52 -24.03
CA THR A 243 12.74 33.71 -23.19
C THR A 243 11.62 33.80 -22.16
N ILE A 244 11.89 34.40 -20.99
CA ILE A 244 10.88 34.59 -19.92
C ILE A 244 9.53 35.12 -20.45
N PRO A 245 9.46 36.16 -21.31
CA PRO A 245 8.18 36.60 -21.87
C PRO A 245 7.45 35.54 -22.71
N GLN A 246 8.19 34.74 -23.49
CA GLN A 246 7.60 33.65 -24.28
C GLN A 246 7.09 32.51 -23.39
N LEU A 247 7.82 32.18 -22.32
CA LEU A 247 7.42 31.16 -21.34
C LEU A 247 6.16 31.60 -20.59
N ARG A 248 6.11 32.85 -20.11
CA ARG A 248 4.92 33.46 -19.47
C ARG A 248 3.70 33.41 -20.38
N ARG A 249 3.87 33.76 -21.67
CA ARG A 249 2.80 33.68 -22.67
C ARG A 249 2.14 32.30 -22.74
N LYS A 250 2.88 31.20 -22.58
CA LYS A 250 2.31 29.83 -22.56
C LYS A 250 1.36 29.62 -21.39
N TRP A 251 1.73 30.12 -20.20
CA TRP A 251 0.84 30.14 -19.05
C TRP A 251 -0.37 31.05 -19.26
N HIS A 252 -0.19 32.17 -19.95
CA HIS A 252 -1.27 33.10 -20.24
C HIS A 252 -2.31 32.50 -21.19
N GLU A 253 -1.86 31.88 -22.28
CA GLU A 253 -2.69 31.14 -23.24
C GLU A 253 -3.55 30.09 -22.51
N GLN A 254 -2.94 29.38 -21.54
CA GLN A 254 -3.60 28.34 -20.79
C GLN A 254 -4.66 28.90 -19.81
N PHE A 255 -4.26 29.74 -18.86
CA PHE A 255 -5.09 30.09 -17.71
C PHE A 255 -6.05 31.26 -17.93
N VAL A 256 -5.93 32.00 -19.04
CA VAL A 256 -6.93 33.03 -19.40
C VAL A 256 -8.27 32.42 -19.82
N GLN A 257 -8.29 31.14 -20.19
CA GLN A 257 -9.48 30.47 -20.71
C GLN A 257 -10.58 30.39 -19.63
N PRO A 258 -11.85 30.72 -19.97
CA PRO A 258 -12.96 30.75 -19.01
C PRO A 258 -13.11 29.51 -18.13
N ARG A 259 -12.96 28.30 -18.69
CA ARG A 259 -13.14 27.05 -17.94
C ARG A 259 -12.09 26.83 -16.85
N TYR A 260 -10.86 27.34 -17.02
CA TYR A 260 -9.88 27.34 -15.93
C TYR A 260 -10.25 28.31 -14.83
N ARG A 261 -10.70 29.52 -15.21
CA ARG A 261 -11.13 30.55 -14.25
C ARG A 261 -12.29 30.04 -13.39
N ASP A 262 -13.27 29.38 -14.02
CA ASP A 262 -14.42 28.82 -13.34
C ASP A 262 -14.03 27.65 -12.42
N LEU A 263 -13.16 26.75 -12.90
CA LEU A 263 -12.69 25.61 -12.10
C LEU A 263 -11.88 26.07 -10.89
N PHE A 264 -10.86 26.90 -11.07
CA PHE A 264 -9.93 27.29 -10.00
C PHE A 264 -10.50 28.29 -8.99
N ALA A 265 -11.64 28.93 -9.32
CA ALA A 265 -12.43 29.64 -8.33
C ALA A 265 -13.11 28.70 -7.32
N GLU A 266 -13.36 27.44 -7.68
CA GLU A 266 -14.13 26.49 -6.85
C GLU A 266 -13.31 25.29 -6.37
N VAL A 267 -12.20 24.97 -7.03
CA VAL A 267 -11.36 23.80 -6.78
C VAL A 267 -9.90 24.21 -6.53
N PRO A 268 -9.37 24.02 -5.31
CA PRO A 268 -7.95 24.25 -5.01
C PRO A 268 -7.01 23.34 -5.81
N THR A 269 -5.76 23.77 -5.98
CA THR A 269 -4.79 23.15 -6.87
C THR A 269 -3.48 22.76 -6.18
N TYR A 270 -2.94 21.60 -6.53
CA TYR A 270 -1.55 21.21 -6.29
C TYR A 270 -0.86 21.00 -7.63
N TRP A 271 0.41 21.36 -7.70
CA TRP A 271 1.16 21.36 -8.95
C TRP A 271 2.51 20.67 -8.83
N GLU A 272 2.82 19.87 -9.84
CA GLU A 272 4.14 19.39 -10.22
C GLU A 272 4.42 19.88 -11.65
N ILE A 273 5.66 19.76 -12.10
CA ILE A 273 6.05 20.06 -13.48
C ILE A 273 6.69 18.82 -14.11
N ASP A 274 6.65 18.78 -15.44
CA ASP A 274 7.38 17.81 -16.26
C ASP A 274 8.26 18.54 -17.29
N ASP A 275 8.72 17.85 -18.33
CA ASP A 275 9.67 18.37 -19.30
C ASP A 275 9.14 19.56 -20.11
N HIS A 276 7.90 19.50 -20.60
CA HIS A 276 7.30 20.49 -21.48
C HIS A 276 7.02 21.85 -20.80
N ASP A 277 6.80 21.87 -19.48
CA ASP A 277 6.68 23.07 -18.65
C ASP A 277 7.94 23.34 -17.80
N TYR A 278 9.04 22.66 -18.10
CA TYR A 278 10.36 22.92 -17.54
C TYR A 278 11.34 23.52 -18.57
N ARG A 279 11.64 22.79 -19.64
CA ARG A 279 12.62 23.22 -20.66
C ARG A 279 12.24 22.79 -22.07
N ILE A 280 12.12 21.49 -22.30
CA ILE A 280 11.87 20.85 -23.60
C ILE A 280 11.60 19.35 -23.37
N ASP A 281 10.84 18.74 -24.27
CA ASP A 281 10.59 17.31 -24.48
C ASP A 281 11.81 16.44 -24.13
N ASP A 282 11.60 15.46 -23.25
CA ASP A 282 12.56 14.51 -22.69
C ASP A 282 13.81 15.18 -22.07
N GLY A 283 13.75 16.48 -21.74
CA GLY A 283 14.87 17.31 -21.27
C GLY A 283 15.30 17.06 -19.83
N ASP A 284 16.59 17.27 -19.56
CA ASP A 284 17.22 17.19 -18.23
C ASP A 284 17.97 18.49 -17.88
N ASN A 285 18.90 18.45 -16.91
CA ASN A 285 19.70 19.61 -16.48
C ASN A 285 21.01 19.79 -17.26
N SER A 286 21.27 18.96 -18.26
CA SER A 286 22.43 19.04 -19.12
C SER A 286 22.20 19.96 -20.33
N GLY A 287 23.29 20.28 -21.03
CA GLY A 287 23.28 21.10 -22.24
C GLY A 287 23.14 22.60 -22.00
N ASP A 288 23.69 23.37 -22.94
CA ASP A 288 23.66 24.84 -22.95
C ASP A 288 22.62 25.34 -23.96
N TYR A 289 21.36 25.28 -23.57
CA TYR A 289 20.22 25.77 -24.37
C TYR A 289 19.13 26.35 -23.47
N ALA A 290 18.33 27.26 -24.01
CA ALA A 290 17.26 27.93 -23.30
C ALA A 290 15.95 27.08 -23.26
N PRO A 291 15.10 27.28 -22.24
CA PRO A 291 15.43 27.97 -21.00
C PRO A 291 16.46 27.17 -20.18
N SER A 292 17.27 27.86 -19.36
CA SER A 292 18.17 27.17 -18.44
C SER A 292 17.38 26.47 -17.31
N PRO A 293 17.96 25.47 -16.62
CA PRO A 293 17.35 24.85 -15.44
C PRO A 293 16.82 25.87 -14.40
N GLU A 294 17.59 26.93 -14.17
CA GLU A 294 17.22 27.99 -13.24
C GLU A 294 16.02 28.82 -13.71
N VAL A 295 15.92 29.08 -15.02
CA VAL A 295 14.74 29.74 -15.60
C VAL A 295 13.52 28.82 -15.51
N GLY A 296 13.66 27.51 -15.80
CA GLY A 296 12.57 26.54 -15.66
C GLY A 296 12.02 26.50 -14.22
N ARG A 297 12.91 26.37 -13.23
CA ARG A 297 12.55 26.43 -11.80
C ARG A 297 11.89 27.75 -11.41
N ARG A 298 12.41 28.88 -11.90
CA ARG A 298 11.80 30.20 -11.67
C ARG A 298 10.37 30.25 -12.21
N MET A 299 10.10 29.72 -13.41
CA MET A 299 8.77 29.78 -14.02
C MET A 299 7.73 29.03 -13.19
N MET A 300 8.06 27.84 -12.67
CA MET A 300 7.17 27.11 -11.77
C MET A 300 6.81 27.94 -10.53
N LEU A 301 7.82 28.48 -9.82
CA LEU A 301 7.60 29.25 -8.58
C LEU A 301 6.86 30.58 -8.84
N GLU A 302 7.07 31.18 -10.00
CA GLU A 302 6.41 32.43 -10.41
C GLU A 302 4.95 32.20 -10.78
N GLN A 303 4.65 31.20 -11.63
CA GLN A 303 3.35 31.05 -12.27
C GLN A 303 2.37 30.24 -11.43
N LEU A 304 2.85 29.29 -10.63
CA LEU A 304 2.01 28.39 -9.84
C LEU A 304 2.07 28.72 -8.35
N PRO A 305 0.95 28.65 -7.62
CA PRO A 305 0.90 28.89 -6.19
C PRO A 305 1.42 27.67 -5.42
N VAL A 306 2.71 27.34 -5.58
CA VAL A 306 3.41 26.21 -4.91
C VAL A 306 4.24 26.65 -3.70
N ALA A 307 4.48 27.96 -3.56
CA ALA A 307 5.19 28.56 -2.44
C ALA A 307 4.84 30.06 -2.30
N ALA A 308 5.30 30.69 -1.22
CA ALA A 308 5.23 32.14 -1.06
C ALA A 308 5.87 32.86 -2.27
N ALA A 309 5.37 34.06 -2.61
CA ALA A 309 5.76 34.78 -3.83
C ALA A 309 7.25 35.13 -3.91
N ASP A 310 7.87 35.34 -2.75
CA ASP A 310 9.27 35.72 -2.57
C ASP A 310 10.19 34.52 -2.33
N ALA A 311 9.65 33.30 -2.22
CA ALA A 311 10.45 32.10 -2.04
C ALA A 311 11.32 31.83 -3.28
N GLN A 312 12.64 31.79 -3.07
CA GLN A 312 13.61 31.46 -4.12
C GLN A 312 14.16 30.05 -3.96
N ASP A 313 14.43 29.58 -2.75
CA ASP A 313 15.05 28.27 -2.48
C ASP A 313 14.11 27.29 -1.78
N VAL A 314 12.89 27.18 -2.28
CA VAL A 314 11.92 26.20 -1.78
C VAL A 314 12.13 24.83 -2.42
N LYS A 315 11.90 23.77 -1.65
CA LYS A 315 11.77 22.40 -2.17
C LYS A 315 10.37 22.24 -2.74
N THR A 316 10.26 21.77 -3.97
CA THR A 316 8.96 21.57 -4.65
C THR A 316 8.38 20.18 -4.37
N TYR A 317 9.23 19.18 -4.07
CA TYR A 317 8.77 17.90 -3.54
C TYR A 317 8.23 18.05 -2.11
N ARG A 318 7.06 17.46 -1.84
CA ARG A 318 6.30 17.67 -0.61
C ARG A 318 5.25 16.59 -0.36
N MET A 319 4.65 16.59 0.83
CA MET A 319 3.61 15.64 1.21
C MET A 319 2.46 16.37 1.92
N HIS A 320 1.24 15.87 1.72
CA HIS A 320 0.05 16.41 2.38
C HIS A 320 -0.73 15.28 3.05
N ARG A 321 -0.96 15.43 4.37
CA ARG A 321 -1.92 14.60 5.10
C ARG A 321 -3.32 15.12 4.79
N VAL A 322 -3.96 14.49 3.81
CA VAL A 322 -5.25 14.92 3.24
C VAL A 322 -6.41 14.63 4.19
N SER A 323 -6.44 13.43 4.74
CA SER A 323 -7.34 13.01 5.81
C SER A 323 -6.62 11.99 6.70
N ARG A 324 -7.28 11.49 7.76
CA ARG A 324 -6.72 10.39 8.57
C ARG A 324 -6.27 9.22 7.69
N ASP A 325 -7.10 8.85 6.72
CA ASP A 325 -6.94 7.63 5.93
C ASP A 325 -6.10 7.84 4.65
N LEU A 326 -5.85 9.09 4.22
CA LEU A 326 -5.13 9.37 2.98
C LEU A 326 -3.98 10.37 3.20
N GLN A 327 -2.78 9.96 2.79
CA GLN A 327 -1.64 10.85 2.61
C GLN A 327 -1.14 10.77 1.16
N ILE A 328 -0.81 11.93 0.59
CA ILE A 328 -0.26 12.03 -0.76
C ILE A 328 1.16 12.60 -0.73
N TRP A 329 1.98 12.16 -1.67
CA TRP A 329 3.33 12.68 -1.95
C TRP A 329 3.37 13.21 -3.37
N LEU A 330 3.98 14.37 -3.53
CA LEU A 330 4.28 15.00 -4.81
C LEU A 330 5.81 15.04 -4.93
N VAL A 331 6.35 14.46 -5.99
CA VAL A 331 7.80 14.37 -6.23
C VAL A 331 8.22 15.35 -7.32
N GLU A 332 9.46 15.81 -7.21
CA GLU A 332 10.07 16.63 -8.24
C GLU A 332 11.01 15.78 -9.09
N ASN A 333 10.75 15.69 -10.40
CA ASN A 333 11.49 14.80 -11.30
C ASN A 333 12.45 15.55 -12.23
N ARG A 334 12.35 16.88 -12.39
CA ARG A 334 13.16 17.63 -13.36
C ARG A 334 14.29 18.40 -12.70
N MET A 335 14.08 18.94 -11.50
CA MET A 335 15.08 19.82 -10.86
C MET A 335 16.28 19.10 -10.23
N HIS A 336 16.12 17.85 -9.78
CA HIS A 336 17.15 17.14 -8.99
C HIS A 336 17.87 16.02 -9.75
N ARG A 337 17.47 15.76 -10.99
CA ARG A 337 17.91 14.61 -11.76
C ARG A 337 19.35 14.71 -12.28
N SER A 338 20.01 13.56 -12.35
CA SER A 338 21.22 13.37 -13.14
C SER A 338 20.92 13.42 -14.65
N PRO A 339 21.93 13.62 -15.52
CA PRO A 339 21.72 13.58 -16.96
C PRO A 339 21.10 12.27 -17.45
N ASN A 340 20.18 12.34 -18.41
CA ASN A 340 19.52 11.20 -19.06
C ASN A 340 20.52 10.31 -19.79
N ALA A 341 21.58 10.91 -20.34
CA ALA A 341 22.67 10.20 -21.03
C ALA A 341 23.60 9.40 -20.10
N LEU A 342 23.52 9.59 -18.78
CA LEU A 342 24.31 8.79 -17.84
C LEU A 342 23.87 7.31 -17.94
N PRO A 343 24.79 6.32 -17.92
CA PRO A 343 24.41 4.91 -17.88
C PRO A 343 23.57 4.59 -16.64
N ASP A 344 22.56 3.73 -16.78
CA ASP A 344 21.74 3.31 -15.65
C ASP A 344 22.57 2.57 -14.58
N GLY A 345 22.34 2.92 -13.32
CA GLY A 345 23.14 2.46 -12.18
C GLY A 345 22.98 3.33 -10.94
N PRO A 346 23.72 3.05 -9.85
CA PRO A 346 23.54 3.69 -8.54
C PRO A 346 23.65 5.22 -8.54
N GLU A 347 24.49 5.77 -9.42
CA GLU A 347 24.75 7.21 -9.53
C GLU A 347 23.71 7.94 -10.41
N LYS A 348 22.88 7.21 -11.16
CA LYS A 348 21.84 7.78 -12.01
C LYS A 348 20.54 7.86 -11.22
N SER A 349 19.99 9.07 -11.10
CA SER A 349 18.90 9.35 -10.17
C SER A 349 18.01 10.47 -10.71
N ILE A 350 16.69 10.30 -10.64
CA ILE A 350 15.72 11.37 -10.92
C ILE A 350 15.55 12.25 -9.68
N TRP A 351 15.41 11.61 -8.52
CA TRP A 351 15.11 12.31 -7.27
C TRP A 351 16.35 12.90 -6.60
N GLY A 352 17.55 12.43 -6.93
CA GLY A 352 18.76 12.70 -6.15
C GLY A 352 18.72 12.06 -4.76
N ALA A 353 19.82 12.14 -4.02
CA ALA A 353 19.95 11.48 -2.72
C ALA A 353 19.01 12.06 -1.66
N GLU A 354 18.83 13.38 -1.64
CA GLU A 354 18.07 14.06 -0.59
C GLU A 354 16.56 13.75 -0.66
N GLN A 355 15.95 13.87 -1.84
CA GLN A 355 14.54 13.56 -2.03
C GLN A 355 14.28 12.07 -1.85
N LYS A 356 15.18 11.18 -2.29
CA LYS A 356 15.10 9.74 -2.00
C LYS A 356 15.02 9.46 -0.51
N GLN A 357 15.92 10.05 0.27
CA GLN A 357 15.94 9.85 1.72
C GLN A 357 14.70 10.42 2.39
N TRP A 358 14.27 11.61 1.97
CA TRP A 358 13.04 12.24 2.45
C TRP A 358 11.81 11.37 2.15
N LEU A 359 11.69 10.87 0.92
CA LEU A 359 10.56 10.06 0.48
C LEU A 359 10.50 8.76 1.28
N LYS A 360 11.62 8.03 1.37
CA LYS A 360 11.70 6.77 2.13
C LYS A 360 11.34 6.97 3.62
N ARG A 361 11.91 8.00 4.25
CA ARG A 361 11.61 8.32 5.66
C ARG A 361 10.13 8.64 5.87
N THR A 362 9.59 9.58 5.09
CA THR A 362 8.22 10.06 5.29
C THR A 362 7.16 9.02 4.96
N LEU A 363 7.41 8.13 3.99
CA LEU A 363 6.56 6.97 3.71
C LEU A 363 6.51 5.99 4.88
N LEU A 364 7.63 5.76 5.56
CA LEU A 364 7.69 4.93 6.76
C LEU A 364 6.98 5.58 7.95
N ASP A 365 7.14 6.90 8.12
CA ASP A 365 6.52 7.67 9.20
C ASP A 365 5.00 7.79 9.04
N SER A 366 4.48 7.62 7.82
CA SER A 366 3.05 7.77 7.54
C SER A 366 2.22 6.60 8.08
N ASP A 367 1.31 6.92 8.99
CA ASP A 367 0.27 6.02 9.50
C ASP A 367 -1.03 6.03 8.67
N ALA A 368 -1.13 6.83 7.59
CA ALA A 368 -2.31 6.82 6.71
C ALA A 368 -2.60 5.42 6.14
N THR A 369 -3.87 5.04 6.08
CA THR A 369 -4.33 3.79 5.47
C THR A 369 -3.87 3.68 4.03
N PHE A 370 -4.00 4.76 3.27
CA PHE A 370 -3.63 4.87 1.87
C PHE A 370 -2.51 5.89 1.70
N LYS A 371 -1.48 5.47 0.94
CA LYS A 371 -0.32 6.27 0.59
C LYS A 371 -0.24 6.36 -0.92
N VAL A 372 -0.49 7.54 -1.46
CA VAL A 372 -0.45 7.75 -2.92
C VAL A 372 0.75 8.61 -3.27
N LEU A 373 1.72 8.02 -3.95
CA LEU A 373 2.82 8.76 -4.55
C LEU A 373 2.38 9.18 -5.95
N ILE A 374 2.25 10.48 -6.16
CA ILE A 374 1.95 11.08 -7.45
C ILE A 374 3.28 11.55 -8.04
N SER A 375 3.56 11.17 -9.28
CA SER A 375 4.81 11.44 -9.98
C SER A 375 4.52 12.01 -11.37
N PRO A 376 5.29 13.01 -11.86
CA PRO A 376 5.15 13.49 -13.23
C PRO A 376 5.26 12.38 -14.27
N THR A 377 6.27 11.52 -14.11
CA THR A 377 6.60 10.45 -15.05
C THR A 377 6.34 9.06 -14.45
N PRO A 378 6.14 8.02 -15.29
CA PRO A 378 5.82 6.69 -14.81
C PRO A 378 7.03 5.90 -14.30
N MET A 379 6.70 4.92 -13.46
CA MET A 379 7.64 4.00 -12.86
C MET A 379 7.43 2.55 -13.30
N ILE A 380 6.23 2.15 -13.76
CA ILE A 380 5.97 0.76 -14.16
C ILE A 380 5.88 0.63 -15.69
N GLY A 381 5.04 1.43 -16.35
CA GLY A 381 4.74 1.25 -17.78
C GLY A 381 3.73 0.13 -18.05
N PRO A 382 3.69 -0.50 -19.24
CA PRO A 382 4.67 -0.43 -20.32
C PRO A 382 4.75 0.94 -21.00
N ASP A 383 5.92 1.26 -21.53
CA ASP A 383 6.17 2.46 -22.34
C ASP A 383 6.83 2.15 -23.67
N ASP A 384 6.87 3.12 -24.59
CA ASP A 384 7.71 3.15 -25.77
C ASP A 384 9.19 2.84 -25.48
N LEU A 385 9.72 1.81 -26.14
CA LEU A 385 11.12 1.41 -26.06
C LEU A 385 12.13 2.51 -26.50
N ARG A 386 11.67 3.55 -27.21
CA ARG A 386 12.52 4.67 -27.64
C ARG A 386 12.85 5.66 -26.53
N LYS A 387 12.04 5.72 -25.46
CA LYS A 387 12.23 6.69 -24.38
C LYS A 387 13.31 6.21 -23.41
N THR A 388 13.96 7.16 -22.73
CA THR A 388 15.06 6.91 -21.76
C THR A 388 15.05 7.91 -20.59
N ASP A 389 13.95 8.62 -20.39
CA ASP A 389 13.87 9.83 -19.56
C ASP A 389 13.12 9.63 -18.24
N ASN A 390 12.64 8.41 -17.95
CA ASN A 390 11.90 8.12 -16.72
C ASN A 390 12.26 6.76 -16.09
N HIS A 391 11.57 6.41 -15.00
CA HIS A 391 11.81 5.20 -14.21
C HIS A 391 11.36 3.91 -14.90
N ALA A 392 10.44 3.97 -15.86
CA ALA A 392 9.97 2.80 -16.60
C ALA A 392 10.90 2.40 -17.77
N ASP A 393 11.64 3.36 -18.32
CA ASP A 393 12.37 3.22 -19.59
C ASP A 393 13.61 2.34 -19.53
N VAL A 394 13.83 1.52 -20.57
CA VAL A 394 15.05 0.71 -20.71
C VAL A 394 16.27 1.62 -20.91
N GLY A 395 17.24 1.54 -19.99
CA GLY A 395 18.40 2.45 -19.98
C GLY A 395 18.09 3.85 -19.42
N GLY A 396 16.85 4.08 -18.97
CA GLY A 396 16.43 5.25 -18.20
C GLY A 396 16.91 5.15 -16.76
N PHE A 397 15.98 5.15 -15.80
CA PHE A 397 16.27 5.20 -14.37
C PHE A 397 15.76 3.94 -13.63
N GLN A 398 15.87 2.78 -14.28
CA GLN A 398 15.36 1.51 -13.77
C GLN A 398 16.10 1.03 -12.53
N HIS A 399 17.39 1.34 -12.40
CA HIS A 399 18.13 1.03 -11.18
C HIS A 399 17.52 1.69 -9.94
N GLU A 400 17.22 2.99 -10.01
CA GLU A 400 16.57 3.72 -8.91
C GLU A 400 15.16 3.21 -8.64
N ARG A 401 14.38 2.89 -9.69
CA ARG A 401 13.07 2.25 -9.55
C ARG A 401 13.18 0.93 -8.80
N ASP A 402 14.06 0.04 -9.25
CA ASP A 402 14.20 -1.30 -8.72
C ASP A 402 14.71 -1.28 -7.27
N GLU A 403 15.63 -0.37 -6.95
CA GLU A 403 16.06 -0.09 -5.58
C GLU A 403 14.88 0.35 -4.70
N PHE A 404 14.06 1.28 -5.20
CA PHE A 404 12.89 1.78 -4.47
C PHE A 404 11.82 0.69 -4.30
N PHE A 405 11.53 -0.10 -5.33
CA PHE A 405 10.56 -1.20 -5.29
C PHE A 405 11.02 -2.34 -4.38
N ALA A 406 12.32 -2.65 -4.37
CA ALA A 406 12.90 -3.59 -3.41
C ALA A 406 12.73 -3.09 -1.98
N TRP A 407 13.01 -1.81 -1.73
CA TRP A 407 12.82 -1.18 -0.42
C TRP A 407 11.35 -1.14 0.02
N LEU A 408 10.41 -0.87 -0.88
CA LEU A 408 8.97 -0.94 -0.57
C LEU A 408 8.56 -2.33 -0.09
N LYS A 409 9.10 -3.38 -0.71
CA LYS A 409 8.87 -4.77 -0.28
C LYS A 409 9.53 -5.11 1.04
N GLU A 410 10.78 -4.69 1.23
CA GLU A 410 11.53 -4.90 2.47
C GLU A 410 10.78 -4.32 3.66
N THR A 411 10.22 -3.13 3.48
CA THR A 411 9.45 -2.39 4.49
C THR A 411 7.96 -2.76 4.54
N ARG A 412 7.52 -3.65 3.64
CA ARG A 412 6.12 -4.08 3.44
C ARG A 412 5.15 -2.95 3.10
N LEU A 413 5.64 -1.82 2.62
CA LEU A 413 4.79 -0.71 2.18
C LEU A 413 3.94 -1.09 0.96
N ASP A 414 4.45 -1.99 0.11
CA ASP A 414 3.71 -2.62 -1.00
C ASP A 414 2.44 -3.37 -0.54
N GLN A 415 2.38 -3.77 0.74
CA GLN A 415 1.24 -4.46 1.35
C GLN A 415 0.42 -3.55 2.27
N ARG A 416 0.78 -2.27 2.42
CA ARG A 416 0.20 -1.31 3.37
C ARG A 416 -0.40 -0.09 2.67
N GLY A 417 -1.18 -0.35 1.62
CA GLY A 417 -1.97 0.66 0.92
C GLY A 417 -1.15 1.68 0.13
N PHE A 418 0.04 1.31 -0.37
CA PHE A 418 0.85 2.17 -1.24
C PHE A 418 0.46 2.02 -2.71
N TYR A 419 0.27 3.15 -3.40
CA TYR A 419 -0.11 3.21 -4.82
C TYR A 419 0.65 4.33 -5.54
N LEU A 420 0.95 4.10 -6.82
CA LEU A 420 1.56 5.08 -7.71
C LEU A 420 0.51 5.71 -8.62
N VAL A 421 0.60 7.01 -8.85
CA VAL A 421 -0.16 7.73 -9.88
C VAL A 421 0.82 8.52 -10.75
N CYS A 422 0.62 8.55 -12.07
CA CYS A 422 1.53 9.26 -12.96
C CYS A 422 0.88 9.98 -14.15
N GLY A 423 1.63 10.92 -14.74
CA GLY A 423 1.31 11.64 -15.98
C GLY A 423 2.15 11.18 -17.20
N ASP A 424 2.68 12.14 -17.96
CA ASP A 424 3.57 12.04 -19.15
C ASP A 424 3.00 11.31 -20.38
N ARG A 425 2.50 10.09 -20.21
CA ARG A 425 2.31 9.13 -21.32
C ARG A 425 1.25 9.52 -22.35
N HIS A 426 0.33 10.41 -22.02
CA HIS A 426 -0.81 10.76 -22.89
C HIS A 426 -1.80 9.62 -23.19
N TRP A 427 -1.81 8.53 -22.42
CA TRP A 427 -2.86 7.50 -22.44
C TRP A 427 -3.19 7.02 -21.03
N GLN A 428 -4.44 6.62 -20.82
CA GLN A 428 -4.86 6.09 -19.53
C GLN A 428 -4.57 4.59 -19.40
N TYR A 429 -4.04 4.19 -18.24
CA TYR A 429 -3.84 2.77 -17.94
C TYR A 429 -3.79 2.51 -16.43
N HIS A 430 -4.04 1.24 -16.09
CA HIS A 430 -3.70 0.63 -14.81
C HIS A 430 -2.67 -0.47 -15.08
N ALA A 431 -1.52 -0.38 -14.42
CA ALA A 431 -0.44 -1.35 -14.52
C ALA A 431 -0.11 -1.94 -13.15
N VAL A 432 0.28 -3.21 -13.15
CA VAL A 432 0.73 -3.95 -11.97
C VAL A 432 2.04 -4.63 -12.32
N SER A 433 3.11 -4.19 -11.65
CA SER A 433 4.45 -4.75 -11.82
C SER A 433 4.48 -6.24 -11.45
N PRO A 434 5.49 -7.01 -11.88
CA PRO A 434 5.73 -8.38 -11.39
C PRO A 434 5.86 -8.46 -9.87
N ALA A 435 6.21 -7.33 -9.26
CA ALA A 435 6.33 -7.15 -7.84
C ALA A 435 5.00 -6.98 -7.09
N GLY A 436 3.89 -6.76 -7.80
CA GLY A 436 2.58 -6.50 -7.21
C GLY A 436 2.29 -5.03 -6.92
N ILE A 437 3.23 -4.12 -7.17
CA ILE A 437 3.05 -2.67 -7.04
C ILE A 437 2.18 -2.17 -8.19
N GLU A 438 1.24 -1.28 -7.91
CA GLU A 438 0.24 -0.78 -8.85
C GLU A 438 0.47 0.69 -9.19
N GLU A 439 0.29 1.03 -10.47
CA GLU A 439 0.41 2.37 -11.03
C GLU A 439 -0.83 2.71 -11.88
N PHE A 440 -1.32 3.95 -11.72
CA PHE A 440 -2.48 4.48 -12.43
C PHE A 440 -2.07 5.75 -13.20
N SER A 441 -2.11 5.73 -14.53
CA SER A 441 -1.78 6.90 -15.35
C SER A 441 -3.01 7.68 -15.76
N CYS A 442 -3.04 8.99 -15.47
CA CYS A 442 -4.23 9.81 -15.73
C CYS A 442 -4.50 10.12 -17.21
N GLY A 443 -3.52 9.88 -18.08
CA GLY A 443 -3.61 10.18 -19.52
C GLY A 443 -3.68 11.68 -19.82
N ALA A 444 -3.71 12.03 -21.11
CA ALA A 444 -3.84 13.42 -21.52
C ALA A 444 -5.24 13.96 -21.19
N LEU A 445 -5.35 15.26 -20.84
CA LEU A 445 -6.64 15.86 -20.49
C LEU A 445 -7.65 15.90 -21.64
N VAL A 446 -7.15 15.94 -22.88
CA VAL A 446 -7.96 16.16 -24.09
C VAL A 446 -7.68 15.12 -25.16
N ASP A 447 -8.72 14.79 -25.95
CA ASP A 447 -8.63 13.84 -27.06
C ASP A 447 -7.50 14.23 -28.03
N GLU A 448 -7.31 15.53 -28.28
CA GLU A 448 -6.32 16.07 -29.22
C GLU A 448 -4.86 15.85 -28.82
N ASN A 449 -4.62 15.53 -27.54
CA ASN A 449 -3.30 15.18 -27.05
C ASN A 449 -3.20 13.70 -26.66
N SER A 450 -4.30 12.94 -26.68
CA SER A 450 -4.31 11.51 -26.40
C SER A 450 -3.72 10.67 -27.54
N ARG A 451 -3.16 9.51 -27.22
CA ARG A 451 -2.59 8.57 -28.21
C ARG A 451 -2.79 7.11 -27.76
N PRO A 452 -2.64 6.12 -28.68
CA PRO A 452 -2.63 4.71 -28.28
C PRO A 452 -1.46 4.39 -27.34
N GLY A 453 -1.75 3.69 -26.25
CA GLY A 453 -0.74 3.21 -25.31
C GLY A 453 -0.16 1.85 -25.68
N ARG A 454 0.98 1.52 -25.07
CA ARG A 454 1.66 0.23 -25.24
C ARG A 454 0.98 -0.89 -24.45
N LYS A 455 0.78 -2.02 -25.12
CA LYS A 455 0.28 -3.26 -24.50
C LYS A 455 1.45 -4.02 -23.87
N SER A 456 1.19 -4.68 -22.75
CA SER A 456 2.15 -5.65 -22.20
C SER A 456 2.46 -6.74 -23.24
N GLY A 457 3.74 -7.04 -23.44
CA GLY A 457 4.22 -7.96 -24.48
C GLY A 457 4.43 -7.33 -25.86
N ASP A 458 4.21 -6.02 -26.04
CA ASP A 458 4.55 -5.32 -27.28
C ASP A 458 6.09 -5.30 -27.44
N PRO A 459 6.66 -5.84 -28.54
CA PRO A 459 8.11 -5.82 -28.80
C PRO A 459 8.74 -4.42 -28.85
N GLN A 460 7.93 -3.39 -29.09
CA GLN A 460 8.36 -1.99 -29.09
C GLN A 460 8.09 -1.28 -27.76
N SER A 461 7.78 -2.04 -26.71
CA SER A 461 7.62 -1.50 -25.36
C SER A 461 8.80 -1.81 -24.44
N THR A 462 8.78 -1.20 -23.26
CA THR A 462 9.66 -1.52 -22.13
C THR A 462 9.34 -2.86 -21.45
N ASP A 463 8.26 -3.54 -21.86
CA ASP A 463 7.85 -4.87 -21.37
C ASP A 463 7.58 -5.86 -22.53
N PRO A 464 8.58 -6.16 -23.37
CA PRO A 464 8.38 -7.06 -24.51
C PRO A 464 8.14 -8.51 -24.10
N GLN A 465 8.47 -8.89 -22.85
CA GLN A 465 8.22 -10.24 -22.32
C GLN A 465 6.81 -10.41 -21.74
N GLY A 466 6.06 -9.32 -21.56
CA GLY A 466 4.69 -9.39 -21.05
C GLY A 466 4.59 -9.68 -19.55
N LEU A 467 5.51 -9.13 -18.76
CA LEU A 467 5.60 -9.36 -17.31
C LEU A 467 4.69 -8.40 -16.52
N ILE A 468 4.36 -7.23 -17.06
CA ILE A 468 3.46 -6.26 -16.43
C ILE A 468 2.03 -6.70 -16.67
N ARG A 469 1.27 -6.95 -15.60
CA ARG A 469 -0.17 -7.14 -15.75
C ARG A 469 -0.79 -5.77 -15.96
N GLN A 470 -1.59 -5.61 -17.01
CA GLN A 470 -2.23 -4.34 -17.36
C GLN A 470 -3.77 -4.49 -17.29
N PRO A 471 -4.40 -4.37 -16.10
CA PRO A 471 -5.85 -4.56 -15.94
C PRO A 471 -6.70 -3.58 -16.76
N TYR A 472 -6.16 -2.40 -17.04
CA TYR A 472 -6.78 -1.41 -17.89
C TYR A 472 -5.75 -0.77 -18.80
N LEU A 473 -6.11 -0.69 -20.07
CA LEU A 473 -5.48 0.15 -21.07
C LEU A 473 -6.61 0.77 -21.88
N GLN A 474 -6.58 2.08 -22.02
CA GLN A 474 -7.55 2.80 -22.83
C GLN A 474 -7.48 2.38 -24.29
N ASP A 475 -8.62 1.97 -24.85
CA ASP A 475 -8.80 1.57 -26.25
C ASP A 475 -10.28 1.82 -26.65
N PRO A 476 -10.59 2.76 -27.57
CA PRO A 476 -9.68 3.62 -28.33
C PRO A 476 -9.04 4.74 -27.48
N PRO A 477 -8.03 5.47 -27.99
CA PRO A 477 -7.48 6.65 -27.33
C PRO A 477 -8.56 7.67 -27.00
N SER A 478 -8.46 8.28 -25.82
CA SER A 478 -9.28 9.44 -25.45
C SER A 478 -8.55 10.29 -24.42
N GLY A 479 -8.87 11.58 -24.40
CA GLY A 479 -8.53 12.47 -23.30
C GLY A 479 -9.40 12.20 -22.09
N GLY A 480 -9.00 12.74 -20.95
CA GLY A 480 -9.78 12.71 -19.73
C GLY A 480 -8.94 12.86 -18.48
N PHE A 481 -9.34 12.22 -17.40
CA PHE A 481 -8.67 12.39 -16.11
C PHE A 481 -8.86 11.20 -15.19
N LEU A 482 -8.01 11.12 -14.17
CA LEU A 482 -8.16 10.16 -13.08
C LEU A 482 -8.84 10.84 -11.89
N LEU A 483 -9.98 10.32 -11.45
CA LEU A 483 -10.60 10.68 -10.19
C LEU A 483 -10.18 9.65 -9.12
N VAL A 484 -9.55 10.13 -8.06
CA VAL A 484 -9.19 9.32 -6.88
C VAL A 484 -10.13 9.66 -5.74
N LYS A 485 -10.72 8.66 -5.12
CA LYS A 485 -11.63 8.83 -3.97
C LYS A 485 -11.21 7.95 -2.80
N ALA A 486 -10.87 8.57 -1.69
CA ALA A 486 -10.70 7.90 -0.41
C ALA A 486 -12.03 7.98 0.38
N ALA A 487 -12.56 6.84 0.79
CA ALA A 487 -13.71 6.75 1.67
C ALA A 487 -13.29 6.11 3.00
N PRO A 488 -13.59 6.73 4.15
CA PRO A 488 -13.30 6.15 5.46
C PRO A 488 -14.11 4.86 5.67
N ALA A 489 -13.68 4.04 6.61
CA ALA A 489 -14.45 2.86 7.02
C ALA A 489 -15.82 3.28 7.57
N ALA A 490 -16.88 2.57 7.16
CA ALA A 490 -18.26 2.81 7.60
C ALA A 490 -19.04 1.48 7.61
N ASP A 491 -19.92 1.27 8.60
CA ASP A 491 -20.89 0.16 8.66
C ASP A 491 -20.36 -1.22 8.20
N GLN A 492 -19.38 -1.77 8.92
CA GLN A 492 -18.73 -3.06 8.62
C GLN A 492 -17.95 -3.13 7.29
N GLN A 493 -17.80 -2.01 6.56
CA GLN A 493 -16.97 -1.91 5.36
C GLN A 493 -15.63 -1.26 5.70
N ALA A 494 -14.55 -1.88 5.24
CA ALA A 494 -13.20 -1.33 5.33
C ALA A 494 -13.10 0.00 4.57
N ALA A 495 -12.13 0.84 4.94
CA ALA A 495 -11.80 2.03 4.17
C ALA A 495 -11.48 1.65 2.72
N GLN A 496 -11.82 2.53 1.77
CA GLN A 496 -11.69 2.27 0.35
C GLN A 496 -10.96 3.40 -0.35
N LEU A 497 -10.11 3.05 -1.31
CA LEU A 497 -9.50 3.95 -2.25
C LEU A 497 -9.92 3.52 -3.66
N THR A 498 -10.63 4.40 -4.35
CA THR A 498 -11.15 4.16 -5.70
C THR A 498 -10.37 5.01 -6.70
N PHE A 499 -9.96 4.39 -7.79
CA PHE A 499 -9.32 5.01 -8.95
C PHE A 499 -10.29 4.88 -10.14
N SER A 500 -10.87 5.99 -10.59
CA SER A 500 -11.86 6.01 -11.66
C SER A 500 -11.33 6.83 -12.84
N PHE A 501 -11.18 6.18 -13.99
CA PHE A 501 -10.77 6.80 -15.24
C PHE A 501 -11.99 7.34 -15.97
N PHE A 502 -11.97 8.63 -16.29
CA PHE A 502 -13.02 9.28 -17.07
C PHE A 502 -12.47 9.77 -18.39
N ASP A 503 -13.31 9.82 -19.43
CA ASP A 503 -13.02 10.62 -20.62
C ASP A 503 -13.27 12.12 -20.36
N GLU A 504 -12.91 12.98 -21.33
CA GLU A 504 -13.10 14.44 -21.24
C GLU A 504 -14.57 14.88 -21.11
N HIS A 505 -15.53 14.00 -21.38
CA HIS A 505 -16.97 14.25 -21.26
C HIS A 505 -17.59 13.66 -19.99
N GLY A 506 -16.80 13.02 -19.13
CA GLY A 506 -17.25 12.47 -17.86
C GLY A 506 -17.87 11.08 -17.95
N LYS A 507 -17.66 10.38 -19.06
CA LYS A 507 -17.99 8.96 -19.14
C LYS A 507 -16.95 8.17 -18.36
N LEU A 508 -17.41 7.33 -17.45
CA LEU A 508 -16.55 6.38 -16.75
C LEU A 508 -16.03 5.35 -17.76
N LEU A 509 -14.72 5.24 -17.89
CA LEU A 509 -14.04 4.28 -18.76
C LEU A 509 -13.61 3.03 -18.00
N HIS A 510 -13.07 3.20 -16.79
CA HIS A 510 -12.65 2.11 -15.92
C HIS A 510 -12.66 2.52 -14.46
N GLU A 511 -12.90 1.57 -13.55
CA GLU A 511 -12.83 1.80 -12.11
C GLU A 511 -12.10 0.66 -11.44
N HIS A 512 -11.16 1.01 -10.56
CA HIS A 512 -10.46 0.08 -9.69
C HIS A 512 -10.66 0.46 -8.23
N VAL A 513 -11.10 -0.50 -7.41
CA VAL A 513 -11.36 -0.29 -5.98
C VAL A 513 -10.36 -1.07 -5.15
N LYS A 514 -9.57 -0.35 -4.37
CA LYS A 514 -8.73 -0.90 -3.30
C LYS A 514 -9.49 -0.78 -2.01
N ARG A 515 -9.61 -1.88 -1.29
CA ARG A 515 -10.08 -1.87 0.09
C ARG A 515 -8.86 -2.01 0.96
N ASP A 516 -8.93 -1.54 2.19
CA ASP A 516 -7.99 -1.98 3.21
C ASP A 516 -8.18 -3.49 3.42
N THR A 517 -7.48 -4.28 2.61
CA THR A 517 -7.43 -5.75 2.63
C THR A 517 -6.15 -6.24 3.28
N ALA A 518 -5.29 -5.33 3.76
CA ALA A 518 -4.20 -5.73 4.61
C ALA A 518 -4.83 -6.46 5.82
N PRO A 519 -4.20 -7.51 6.37
CA PRO A 519 -4.31 -7.71 7.81
C PRO A 519 -3.83 -6.40 8.40
N SER A 520 -4.77 -5.47 8.68
CA SER A 520 -4.51 -4.07 8.99
C SER A 520 -3.15 -3.94 9.64
N ALA A 521 -2.22 -3.31 8.92
CA ALA A 521 -1.26 -2.51 9.61
C ALA A 521 -2.08 -1.35 10.18
N ALA A 522 -2.76 -1.63 11.29
CA ALA A 522 -3.26 -0.59 12.15
C ALA A 522 -2.07 0.28 12.54
N PRO A 523 -2.32 1.55 12.86
CA PRO A 523 -1.31 2.47 13.32
C PRO A 523 -0.55 1.85 14.51
N GLN A 524 0.55 2.48 14.91
CA GLN A 524 0.78 2.56 16.35
C GLN A 524 -0.47 3.25 16.95
N GLY A 525 -1.47 2.45 17.29
CA GLY A 525 -2.83 2.87 17.61
C GLY A 525 -3.70 1.63 17.74
N ALA A 526 -3.84 1.18 18.98
CA ALA A 526 -4.64 0.07 19.48
C ALA A 526 -5.82 -0.40 18.60
N GLU A 527 -5.96 -1.73 18.42
CA GLU A 527 -7.23 -2.35 18.06
C GLU A 527 -8.30 -1.88 19.09
N PRO A 528 -9.52 -1.50 18.68
CA PRO A 528 -10.58 -1.14 19.61
C PRO A 528 -10.82 -2.30 20.60
N GLY A 529 -10.55 -2.04 21.88
CA GLY A 529 -10.58 -3.03 22.96
C GLY A 529 -9.29 -3.82 23.17
N VAL A 530 -8.17 -3.35 22.63
CA VAL A 530 -6.82 -3.83 22.94
C VAL A 530 -6.02 -2.74 23.62
N GLY A 531 -5.84 -2.84 24.94
CA GLY A 531 -5.08 -1.85 25.70
C GLY A 531 -3.59 -1.90 25.34
N GLU A 532 -3.06 -0.86 24.69
CA GLU A 532 -1.63 -0.75 24.36
C GLU A 532 -0.74 -0.84 25.63
N GLU A 533 -1.18 -0.20 26.71
CA GLU A 533 -0.56 -0.31 28.02
C GLU A 533 -0.64 -1.73 28.60
N ALA A 534 -1.69 -2.49 28.28
CA ALA A 534 -1.82 -3.88 28.69
C ALA A 534 -0.87 -4.80 27.91
N LEU A 535 -0.64 -4.55 26.60
CA LEU A 535 0.34 -5.27 25.80
C LEU A 535 1.79 -4.97 26.23
N LYS A 536 2.11 -3.72 26.63
CA LYS A 536 3.43 -3.37 27.20
C LYS A 536 3.78 -4.16 28.46
N LYS A 537 2.78 -4.62 29.22
CA LYS A 537 3.01 -5.50 30.38
C LYS A 537 3.61 -6.84 29.99
N ILE A 538 3.37 -7.33 28.76
CA ILE A 538 4.00 -8.55 28.26
C ILE A 538 5.52 -8.37 28.23
N ASP A 539 6.01 -7.29 27.63
CA ASP A 539 7.44 -7.02 27.49
C ASP A 539 8.10 -6.84 28.84
N GLN A 540 7.45 -6.09 29.73
CA GLN A 540 7.92 -5.91 31.09
C GLN A 540 8.05 -7.25 31.80
N ARG A 541 7.02 -8.10 31.69
CA ARG A 541 7.03 -9.40 32.34
C ARG A 541 8.07 -10.36 31.77
N MET A 542 8.31 -10.33 30.45
CA MET A 542 9.36 -11.13 29.82
C MET A 542 10.76 -10.64 30.19
N ARG A 543 10.97 -9.33 30.36
CA ARG A 543 12.21 -8.76 30.90
C ARG A 543 12.47 -9.23 32.32
N GLU A 544 11.47 -9.20 33.19
CA GLU A 544 11.61 -9.68 34.58
C GLU A 544 12.04 -11.16 34.64
N PHE A 545 11.49 -12.01 33.77
CA PHE A 545 11.93 -13.41 33.68
C PHE A 545 13.39 -13.54 33.20
N ALA A 546 13.84 -12.66 32.32
CA ALA A 546 15.23 -12.63 31.85
C ALA A 546 16.20 -12.11 32.93
N GLU A 547 15.83 -11.04 33.64
CA GLU A 547 16.58 -10.46 34.75
C GLU A 547 16.70 -11.43 35.93
N ALA A 548 15.61 -12.16 36.23
CA ALA A 548 15.58 -13.22 37.23
C ALA A 548 16.26 -14.52 36.77
N LYS A 549 16.93 -14.53 35.61
CA LYS A 549 17.67 -15.67 35.06
C LYS A 549 16.83 -16.93 34.88
N GLN A 550 15.52 -16.78 34.66
CA GLN A 550 14.66 -17.92 34.32
C GLN A 550 14.73 -18.28 32.83
N ILE A 551 15.00 -17.27 31.99
CA ILE A 551 15.25 -17.37 30.55
C ILE A 551 16.40 -16.43 30.18
N ALA A 552 17.05 -16.64 29.04
CA ALA A 552 18.03 -15.69 28.52
C ALA A 552 17.34 -14.48 27.85
N GLY A 553 16.25 -14.76 27.13
CA GLY A 553 15.42 -13.79 26.43
C GLY A 553 14.22 -14.47 25.78
N ALA A 554 13.35 -13.67 25.18
CA ALA A 554 12.13 -14.12 24.54
C ALA A 554 11.79 -13.29 23.30
N VAL A 555 11.16 -13.94 22.32
CA VAL A 555 10.36 -13.28 21.29
C VAL A 555 8.89 -13.61 21.55
N THR A 556 8.06 -12.59 21.70
CA THR A 556 6.62 -12.74 21.87
C THR A 556 5.88 -12.14 20.70
N LEU A 557 4.82 -12.80 20.24
CA LEU A 557 3.94 -12.31 19.19
C LEU A 557 2.50 -12.70 19.49
N VAL A 558 1.60 -11.72 19.40
CA VAL A 558 0.15 -11.91 19.48
C VAL A 558 -0.45 -11.39 18.18
N ALA A 559 -1.27 -12.22 17.54
CA ALA A 559 -2.13 -11.78 16.45
C ALA A 559 -3.60 -11.95 16.84
N ARG A 560 -4.48 -11.07 16.37
CA ARG A 560 -5.92 -11.12 16.58
C ARG A 560 -6.64 -10.66 15.33
N ARG A 561 -7.67 -11.39 14.88
CA ARG A 561 -8.50 -11.05 13.71
C ARG A 561 -7.67 -10.76 12.45
N GLY A 562 -6.62 -11.56 12.27
CA GLY A 562 -5.66 -11.39 11.18
C GLY A 562 -4.57 -10.34 11.43
N LEU A 563 -4.69 -9.50 12.46
CA LEU A 563 -3.78 -8.40 12.76
C LEU A 563 -2.68 -8.82 13.72
N MET A 564 -1.44 -8.42 13.49
CA MET A 564 -0.38 -8.58 14.49
C MET A 564 -0.46 -7.43 15.50
N VAL A 565 -1.04 -7.70 16.68
CA VAL A 565 -1.27 -6.69 17.72
C VAL A 565 -0.07 -6.53 18.66
N HIS A 566 0.80 -7.55 18.74
CA HIS A 566 2.02 -7.52 19.54
C HIS A 566 3.14 -8.26 18.81
N ARG A 567 4.35 -7.69 18.78
CA ARG A 567 5.58 -8.38 18.40
C ARG A 567 6.77 -7.71 19.08
N SER A 568 7.43 -8.41 19.98
CA SER A 568 8.53 -7.86 20.75
C SER A 568 9.63 -8.88 21.01
N ALA A 569 10.82 -8.38 21.32
CA ALA A 569 11.98 -9.14 21.71
C ALA A 569 12.57 -8.55 23.00
N THR A 570 12.87 -9.40 23.97
CA THR A 570 13.39 -9.01 25.28
C THR A 570 14.55 -9.90 25.71
N GLY A 571 15.54 -9.35 26.40
CA GLY A 571 16.69 -10.10 26.90
C GLY A 571 17.71 -10.44 25.81
N LYS A 572 18.48 -11.51 26.02
CA LYS A 572 19.61 -11.89 25.17
C LYS A 572 19.31 -13.13 24.34
N ALA A 573 19.73 -13.13 23.08
CA ALA A 573 19.82 -14.34 22.26
C ALA A 573 21.06 -15.17 22.63
N ASP A 574 22.12 -14.55 23.16
CA ASP A 574 23.30 -15.23 23.69
C ASP A 574 23.93 -14.38 24.81
N LEU A 575 23.96 -14.94 26.02
CA LEU A 575 24.55 -14.32 27.21
C LEU A 575 26.07 -14.19 27.15
N ALA A 576 26.77 -15.11 26.48
CA ALA A 576 28.24 -15.13 26.48
C ALA A 576 28.81 -14.03 25.57
N SER A 577 28.25 -13.89 24.36
CA SER A 577 28.58 -12.79 23.45
C SER A 577 27.86 -11.49 23.78
N GLY A 578 26.84 -11.54 24.63
CA GLY A 578 25.98 -10.40 24.96
C GLY A 578 25.00 -10.03 23.85
N ARG A 579 24.84 -10.87 22.81
CA ARG A 579 23.97 -10.60 21.66
C ARG A 579 22.51 -10.45 22.09
N GLU A 580 21.92 -9.32 21.72
CA GLU A 580 20.52 -9.01 22.01
C GLU A 580 19.56 -9.98 21.32
N MET A 581 18.42 -10.21 21.95
CA MET A 581 17.29 -10.86 21.31
C MET A 581 16.67 -9.91 20.29
N THR A 582 16.41 -10.41 19.08
CA THR A 582 15.75 -9.65 18.01
C THR A 582 14.47 -10.35 17.56
N THR A 583 13.54 -9.62 16.95
CA THR A 583 12.24 -10.21 16.56
C THR A 583 12.32 -11.19 15.39
N ASP A 584 13.47 -11.25 14.71
CA ASP A 584 13.85 -12.19 13.65
C ASP A 584 14.83 -13.27 14.13
N THR A 585 15.12 -13.34 15.44
CA THR A 585 15.92 -14.42 16.03
C THR A 585 15.28 -15.77 15.70
N MET A 586 16.12 -16.73 15.31
CA MET A 586 15.69 -18.07 14.95
C MET A 586 15.77 -19.01 16.16
N PHE A 587 14.86 -19.96 16.23
CA PHE A 587 14.76 -20.92 17.32
C PHE A 587 14.58 -22.33 16.77
N ALA A 588 15.21 -23.32 17.40
CA ALA A 588 14.76 -24.70 17.30
C ALA A 588 13.37 -24.79 17.95
N ILE A 589 12.32 -25.06 17.17
CA ILE A 589 10.93 -25.01 17.69
C ILE A 589 10.48 -26.33 18.31
N ALA A 590 11.32 -27.37 18.24
CA ALA A 590 11.06 -28.68 18.79
C ALA A 590 9.67 -29.18 18.37
N SER A 591 8.87 -29.67 19.33
CA SER A 591 7.56 -30.29 19.07
C SER A 591 6.50 -29.39 18.42
N MET A 592 6.72 -28.07 18.31
CA MET A 592 5.91 -27.22 17.42
C MET A 592 6.02 -27.60 15.94
N THR A 593 6.93 -28.50 15.58
CA THR A 593 6.99 -29.18 14.27
C THR A 593 5.77 -30.07 14.01
N LYS A 594 5.20 -30.69 15.05
CA LYS A 594 4.16 -31.72 14.88
C LYS A 594 2.88 -31.21 14.19
N PRO A 595 2.36 -30.00 14.50
CA PRO A 595 1.27 -29.40 13.73
C PRO A 595 1.57 -29.26 12.23
N VAL A 596 2.80 -28.91 11.86
CA VAL A 596 3.22 -28.79 10.45
C VAL A 596 3.24 -30.17 9.78
N THR A 597 3.77 -31.20 10.45
CA THR A 597 3.72 -32.59 9.99
C THR A 597 2.29 -33.08 9.81
N ALA A 598 1.40 -32.75 10.75
CA ALA A 598 -0.01 -33.11 10.63
C ALA A 598 -0.66 -32.41 9.43
N ALA A 599 -0.40 -31.12 9.20
CA ALA A 599 -0.87 -30.42 8.01
C ALA A 599 -0.41 -31.12 6.72
N ALA A 600 0.83 -31.62 6.66
CA ALA A 600 1.30 -32.39 5.50
C ALA A 600 0.50 -33.69 5.26
N VAL A 601 0.15 -34.42 6.31
CA VAL A 601 -0.75 -35.58 6.21
C VAL A 601 -2.14 -35.16 5.74
N MET A 602 -2.64 -34.02 6.23
CA MET A 602 -3.95 -33.50 5.85
C MET A 602 -4.01 -33.00 4.40
N ILE A 603 -2.92 -32.48 3.83
CA ILE A 603 -2.82 -32.18 2.38
C ILE A 603 -3.06 -33.45 1.57
N LEU A 604 -2.42 -34.56 1.93
CA LEU A 604 -2.60 -35.85 1.24
C LEU A 604 -3.99 -36.46 1.46
N LEU A 605 -4.64 -36.14 2.59
CA LEU A 605 -6.04 -36.48 2.82
C LEU A 605 -6.97 -35.70 1.87
N ASP A 606 -6.78 -34.38 1.74
CA ASP A 606 -7.55 -33.52 0.83
C ASP A 606 -7.41 -33.96 -0.63
N GLU A 607 -6.22 -34.42 -1.02
CA GLU A 607 -5.95 -34.99 -2.35
C GLU A 607 -6.52 -36.41 -2.54
N GLY A 608 -7.15 -37.00 -1.51
CA GLY A 608 -7.70 -38.35 -1.55
C GLY A 608 -6.65 -39.47 -1.63
N LYS A 609 -5.38 -39.16 -1.37
CA LYS A 609 -4.25 -40.12 -1.51
C LYS A 609 -4.08 -41.04 -0.30
N LEU A 610 -4.61 -40.66 0.87
CA LEU A 610 -4.64 -41.49 2.06
C LEU A 610 -5.94 -41.30 2.85
N ARG A 611 -6.21 -42.22 3.79
CA ARG A 611 -7.27 -42.07 4.79
C ARG A 611 -6.66 -42.13 6.17
N LEU A 612 -7.20 -41.34 7.11
CA LEU A 612 -6.72 -41.34 8.50
C LEU A 612 -6.80 -42.72 9.17
N ASN A 613 -7.79 -43.53 8.81
CA ASN A 613 -7.98 -44.88 9.37
C ASN A 613 -7.27 -45.98 8.57
N ASP A 614 -6.49 -45.64 7.55
CA ASP A 614 -5.67 -46.63 6.87
C ASP A 614 -4.64 -47.19 7.88
N PRO A 615 -4.43 -48.52 7.90
CA PRO A 615 -3.36 -49.10 8.71
C PRO A 615 -2.01 -48.64 8.18
N VAL A 616 -1.08 -48.32 9.07
CA VAL A 616 0.28 -47.87 8.70
C VAL A 616 0.99 -48.92 7.83
N SER A 617 0.71 -50.22 8.06
CA SER A 617 1.26 -51.33 7.28
C SER A 617 0.95 -51.26 5.79
N LYS A 618 -0.12 -50.56 5.38
CA LYS A 618 -0.45 -50.27 3.99
C LYS A 618 0.66 -49.50 3.27
N TYR A 619 1.34 -48.62 4.01
CA TYR A 619 2.40 -47.75 3.51
C TYR A 619 3.79 -48.20 3.94
N ILE A 620 3.89 -48.82 5.11
CA ILE A 620 5.14 -49.27 5.73
C ILE A 620 4.94 -50.72 6.20
N PRO A 621 5.11 -51.72 5.31
CA PRO A 621 4.73 -53.11 5.57
C PRO A 621 5.30 -53.73 6.85
N ALA A 622 6.46 -53.26 7.33
CA ALA A 622 7.07 -53.71 8.58
C ALA A 622 6.14 -53.58 9.81
N PHE A 623 5.17 -52.66 9.78
CA PHE A 623 4.20 -52.49 10.86
C PHE A 623 3.13 -53.59 10.92
N LYS A 624 3.08 -54.52 9.96
CA LYS A 624 2.10 -55.61 9.94
C LYS A 624 2.25 -56.58 11.12
N ASP A 625 3.48 -56.76 11.57
CA ASP A 625 3.89 -57.78 12.54
C ASP A 625 4.25 -57.18 13.92
N THR A 626 3.83 -55.94 14.21
CA THR A 626 4.05 -55.34 15.53
C THR A 626 3.40 -56.16 16.63
N THR A 627 4.09 -56.32 17.75
CA THR A 627 3.60 -57.00 18.95
C THR A 627 3.50 -56.04 20.12
N LEU A 628 2.63 -56.34 21.08
CA LEU A 628 2.60 -55.74 22.42
C LEU A 628 3.76 -56.28 23.26
N THR A 629 4.04 -55.63 24.39
CA THR A 629 4.99 -56.13 25.39
C THR A 629 4.70 -57.59 25.76
N GLY A 630 5.72 -58.45 25.63
CA GLY A 630 5.58 -59.89 25.85
C GLY A 630 5.05 -60.67 24.63
N GLY A 631 5.23 -60.14 23.42
CA GLY A 631 4.98 -60.83 22.15
C GLY A 631 3.53 -61.04 21.72
N LYS A 632 2.54 -60.45 22.42
CA LYS A 632 1.11 -60.60 22.06
C LYS A 632 0.75 -59.77 20.82
N LYS A 633 -0.13 -60.27 19.95
CA LYS A 633 -0.63 -59.49 18.82
C LYS A 633 -1.60 -58.40 19.30
N PRO A 634 -1.51 -57.15 18.81
CA PRO A 634 -2.48 -56.10 19.14
C PRO A 634 -3.87 -56.42 18.56
N ALA A 635 -4.92 -55.92 19.21
CA ALA A 635 -6.31 -56.11 18.82
C ALA A 635 -6.64 -55.55 17.43
N ARG A 636 -5.91 -54.50 17.01
CA ARG A 636 -5.93 -53.95 15.65
C ARG A 636 -4.58 -53.33 15.30
N GLU A 637 -4.35 -53.11 14.02
CA GLU A 637 -3.13 -52.44 13.53
C GLU A 637 -3.13 -50.93 13.88
N ILE A 638 -1.92 -50.36 13.97
CA ILE A 638 -1.72 -48.92 14.10
C ILE A 638 -2.24 -48.23 12.83
N THR A 639 -3.00 -47.15 12.99
CA THR A 639 -3.48 -46.30 11.88
C THR A 639 -2.71 -44.98 11.78
N VAL A 640 -2.81 -44.30 10.65
CA VAL A 640 -2.25 -42.94 10.47
C VAL A 640 -2.81 -41.98 11.54
N ARG A 641 -4.09 -42.11 11.89
CA ARG A 641 -4.74 -41.37 12.99
C ARG A 641 -4.03 -41.62 14.32
N ASP A 642 -3.71 -42.87 14.66
CA ASP A 642 -3.04 -43.19 15.93
C ASP A 642 -1.64 -42.56 16.03
N CYS A 643 -0.96 -42.43 14.90
CA CYS A 643 0.31 -41.72 14.82
C CYS A 643 0.16 -40.25 15.20
N LEU A 644 -0.80 -39.53 14.59
CA LEU A 644 -1.07 -38.10 14.86
C LEU A 644 -1.67 -37.86 16.25
N MET A 645 -2.36 -38.86 16.81
CA MET A 645 -3.01 -38.78 18.12
C MET A 645 -2.16 -39.24 19.30
N HIS A 646 -0.96 -39.79 19.07
CA HIS A 646 -0.17 -40.44 20.12
C HIS A 646 -0.91 -41.59 20.83
N THR A 647 -1.75 -42.34 20.11
CA THR A 647 -2.47 -43.52 20.60
C THR A 647 -1.94 -44.82 19.99
N ASN A 648 -0.74 -44.80 19.41
CA ASN A 648 -0.18 -45.92 18.65
C ASN A 648 0.58 -46.97 19.48
N GLY A 649 0.90 -46.69 20.74
CA GLY A 649 1.64 -47.61 21.62
C GLY A 649 3.15 -47.67 21.42
N LEU A 650 3.73 -46.94 20.45
CA LEU A 650 5.17 -46.96 20.18
C LEU A 650 5.97 -46.30 21.31
N VAL A 651 7.10 -46.89 21.67
CA VAL A 651 7.99 -46.41 22.73
C VAL A 651 9.36 -46.08 22.16
N SER A 652 9.72 -44.79 22.14
CA SER A 652 11.06 -44.30 21.76
C SER A 652 11.24 -42.85 22.26
N ASN A 653 12.50 -42.42 22.36
CA ASN A 653 12.88 -41.05 22.71
C ASN A 653 12.65 -40.01 21.58
N GLN A 654 11.95 -40.39 20.50
CA GLN A 654 11.63 -39.57 19.32
C GLN A 654 12.86 -39.14 18.50
N ARG A 655 14.06 -39.63 18.82
CA ARG A 655 15.25 -39.42 18.01
C ARG A 655 15.17 -40.37 16.81
N ASN A 656 15.32 -39.80 15.61
CA ASN A 656 15.40 -40.60 14.40
C ASN A 656 16.79 -41.25 14.29
N VAL A 657 16.82 -42.46 13.77
CA VAL A 657 18.05 -43.20 13.46
C VAL A 657 18.13 -43.30 11.95
N GLY A 658 19.12 -42.62 11.35
CA GLY A 658 19.24 -42.53 9.89
C GLY A 658 18.01 -41.90 9.24
N THR A 659 17.58 -42.44 8.11
CA THR A 659 16.41 -41.95 7.36
C THR A 659 15.10 -42.23 8.09
N LEU A 660 14.01 -41.58 7.67
CA LEU A 660 12.67 -41.89 8.16
C LEU A 660 12.26 -43.33 7.87
N ALA A 661 12.76 -43.95 6.80
CA ALA A 661 12.56 -45.36 6.52
C ALA A 661 13.23 -46.24 7.59
N ASN A 662 14.51 -46.00 7.90
CA ASN A 662 15.23 -46.76 8.93
C ASN A 662 14.59 -46.58 10.31
N THR A 663 14.20 -45.35 10.65
CA THR A 663 13.50 -45.05 11.91
C THR A 663 12.17 -45.79 11.99
N ALA A 664 11.36 -45.75 10.93
CA ALA A 664 10.07 -46.43 10.89
C ALA A 664 10.22 -47.95 11.01
N GLU A 665 11.21 -48.56 10.35
CA GLU A 665 11.51 -49.99 10.49
C GLU A 665 11.96 -50.36 11.91
N GLN A 666 12.80 -49.54 12.53
CA GLN A 666 13.23 -49.77 13.91
C GLN A 666 12.03 -49.71 14.88
N LEU A 667 11.15 -48.71 14.70
CA LEU A 667 9.93 -48.57 15.49
C LEU A 667 8.97 -49.75 15.27
N ALA A 668 8.85 -50.26 14.05
CA ALA A 668 8.02 -51.42 13.75
C ALA A 668 8.50 -52.71 14.44
N ARG A 669 9.80 -52.81 14.74
CA ARG A 669 10.39 -53.94 15.49
C ARG A 669 10.28 -53.79 17.01
N SER A 670 9.88 -52.61 17.50
CA SER A 670 9.70 -52.38 18.93
C SER A 670 8.35 -52.92 19.41
N GLU A 671 8.32 -53.43 20.64
CA GLU A 671 7.06 -53.84 21.26
C GLU A 671 6.22 -52.61 21.65
N LEU A 672 4.92 -52.67 21.35
CA LEU A 672 3.95 -51.65 21.74
C LEU A 672 3.62 -51.77 23.23
N ALA A 673 3.57 -50.63 23.93
CA ALA A 673 3.23 -50.58 25.35
C ALA A 673 1.75 -50.87 25.65
N PHE A 674 0.87 -50.72 24.65
CA PHE A 674 -0.58 -50.93 24.75
C PHE A 674 -1.22 -51.04 23.37
N ASP A 675 -2.45 -51.54 23.34
CA ASP A 675 -3.24 -51.69 22.11
C ASP A 675 -3.52 -50.33 21.43
N PRO A 676 -3.29 -50.19 20.13
CA PRO A 676 -3.55 -48.95 19.41
C PRO A 676 -4.98 -48.40 19.65
N GLY A 677 -5.08 -47.12 19.97
CA GLY A 677 -6.33 -46.41 20.25
C GLY A 677 -6.85 -46.51 21.69
N THR A 678 -6.25 -47.34 22.55
CA THR A 678 -6.79 -47.59 23.90
C THR A 678 -6.24 -46.64 24.97
N ARG A 679 -5.05 -46.08 24.77
CA ARG A 679 -4.38 -45.15 25.69
C ARG A 679 -3.67 -44.06 24.91
N TRP A 680 -3.43 -42.94 25.57
CA TRP A 680 -2.59 -41.85 25.04
C TRP A 680 -1.21 -41.90 25.68
N GLN A 681 -0.17 -41.88 24.86
CA GLN A 681 1.21 -41.76 25.32
C GLN A 681 2.03 -41.01 24.28
N TYR A 682 2.50 -39.83 24.67
CA TYR A 682 3.35 -39.00 23.81
C TYR A 682 4.62 -39.75 23.38
N GLY A 683 4.93 -39.73 22.08
CA GLY A 683 5.88 -40.68 21.50
C GLY A 683 6.18 -40.45 20.01
N PRO A 684 6.86 -41.41 19.35
CA PRO A 684 7.49 -41.23 18.04
C PRO A 684 6.52 -41.33 16.84
N GLY A 685 5.21 -41.37 17.07
CA GLY A 685 4.21 -41.60 16.01
C GLY A 685 4.30 -40.60 14.85
N LEU A 686 4.72 -39.36 15.10
CA LEU A 686 4.85 -38.34 14.04
C LEU A 686 6.00 -38.66 13.08
N SER A 687 7.07 -39.31 13.52
CA SER A 687 8.13 -39.78 12.60
C SER A 687 7.60 -40.85 11.63
N VAL A 688 6.70 -41.72 12.10
CA VAL A 688 6.01 -42.69 11.24
C VAL A 688 5.06 -41.99 10.28
N ALA A 689 4.31 -40.98 10.74
CA ALA A 689 3.44 -40.17 9.88
C ALA A 689 4.24 -39.43 8.79
N GLY A 690 5.41 -38.88 9.13
CA GLY A 690 6.31 -38.28 8.13
C GLY A 690 6.80 -39.31 7.11
N ARG A 691 7.11 -40.54 7.53
CA ARG A 691 7.44 -41.62 6.58
C ARG A 691 6.25 -41.98 5.68
N VAL A 692 5.02 -41.97 6.18
CA VAL A 692 3.83 -42.14 5.35
C VAL A 692 3.72 -41.02 4.31
N VAL A 693 4.01 -39.76 4.69
CA VAL A 693 4.06 -38.64 3.73
C VAL A 693 5.08 -38.92 2.61
N GLU A 694 6.28 -39.38 2.93
CA GLU A 694 7.29 -39.71 1.90
C GLU A 694 6.81 -40.81 0.95
N VAL A 695 6.25 -41.90 1.49
CA VAL A 695 5.77 -43.03 0.68
C VAL A 695 4.62 -42.62 -0.22
N VAL A 696 3.66 -41.85 0.29
CA VAL A 696 2.44 -41.48 -0.45
C VAL A 696 2.71 -40.37 -1.45
N SER A 697 3.58 -39.41 -1.13
CA SER A 697 3.91 -38.31 -2.04
C SER A 697 5.00 -38.66 -3.07
N GLY A 698 5.86 -39.63 -2.76
CA GLY A 698 7.07 -39.91 -3.53
C GLY A 698 8.17 -38.84 -3.35
N GLN A 699 8.00 -37.89 -2.43
CA GLN A 699 8.96 -36.81 -2.17
C GLN A 699 9.65 -37.00 -0.81
N PRO A 700 10.91 -36.55 -0.65
CA PRO A 700 11.51 -36.38 0.67
C PRO A 700 10.65 -35.46 1.57
N PHE A 701 10.55 -35.79 2.85
CA PHE A 701 9.60 -35.13 3.75
C PHE A 701 9.81 -33.61 3.85
N ASP A 702 11.06 -33.18 3.97
CA ASP A 702 11.47 -31.78 4.01
C ASP A 702 11.11 -31.03 2.72
N GLN A 703 11.32 -31.63 1.56
CA GLN A 703 11.00 -31.04 0.26
C GLN A 703 9.50 -30.88 0.11
N PHE A 704 8.73 -31.88 0.55
CA PHE A 704 7.27 -31.79 0.60
C PHE A 704 6.81 -30.61 1.47
N LEU A 705 7.37 -30.44 2.68
CA LEU A 705 7.01 -29.28 3.51
C LEU A 705 7.41 -27.95 2.85
N ALA A 706 8.62 -27.88 2.30
CA ALA A 706 9.13 -26.68 1.64
C ALA A 706 8.25 -26.25 0.46
N GLU A 707 7.89 -27.20 -0.42
CA GLU A 707 7.09 -26.93 -1.61
C GLU A 707 5.61 -26.68 -1.28
N ARG A 708 5.04 -27.48 -0.38
CA ARG A 708 3.58 -27.53 -0.18
C ARG A 708 3.08 -26.65 0.96
N ILE A 709 3.95 -26.24 1.88
CA ILE A 709 3.59 -25.44 3.05
C ILE A 709 4.43 -24.17 3.14
N PHE A 710 5.76 -24.26 3.17
CA PHE A 710 6.61 -23.10 3.49
C PHE A 710 6.64 -22.09 2.35
N LYS A 711 6.89 -22.51 1.11
CA LYS A 711 6.94 -21.61 -0.04
C LYS A 711 5.60 -20.89 -0.29
N PRO A 712 4.43 -21.57 -0.32
CA PRO A 712 3.16 -20.88 -0.55
C PRO A 712 2.75 -19.97 0.60
N LEU A 713 3.18 -20.26 1.83
CA LEU A 713 2.97 -19.40 2.99
C LEU A 713 4.07 -18.37 3.18
N GLU A 714 5.11 -18.35 2.35
CA GLU A 714 6.30 -17.49 2.47
C GLU A 714 7.01 -17.62 3.83
N MET A 715 7.05 -18.83 4.39
CA MET A 715 7.83 -19.15 5.59
C MET A 715 9.29 -19.39 5.22
N ARG A 716 10.01 -18.30 4.89
CA ARG A 716 11.35 -18.34 4.29
C ARG A 716 12.45 -18.77 5.26
N GLU A 717 12.20 -18.64 6.55
CA GLU A 717 13.16 -18.96 7.61
C GLU A 717 12.97 -20.37 8.19
N THR A 718 11.87 -21.04 7.82
CA THR A 718 11.52 -22.34 8.38
C THR A 718 12.22 -23.46 7.65
N THR A 719 13.05 -24.22 8.36
CA THR A 719 13.90 -25.26 7.76
C THR A 719 14.29 -26.34 8.77
N PHE A 720 14.67 -27.52 8.27
CA PHE A 720 15.39 -28.54 9.06
C PHE A 720 16.90 -28.31 9.07
N TRP A 721 17.42 -27.50 8.13
CA TRP A 721 18.84 -27.24 7.95
C TRP A 721 19.06 -25.73 7.84
N PRO A 722 19.29 -25.07 8.97
CA PRO A 722 19.69 -23.68 8.98
C PRO A 722 20.93 -23.43 8.12
N SER A 723 20.89 -22.40 7.28
CA SER A 723 22.07 -21.90 6.59
C SER A 723 23.08 -21.29 7.58
N ALA A 724 24.32 -21.04 7.13
CA ALA A 724 25.32 -20.35 7.95
C ALA A 724 24.83 -18.98 8.45
N GLU A 725 24.08 -18.25 7.62
CA GLU A 725 23.47 -16.95 7.97
C GLU A 725 22.36 -17.11 9.02
N GLN A 726 21.52 -18.13 8.87
CA GLN A 726 20.46 -18.43 9.83
C GLN A 726 21.03 -18.86 11.18
N LEU A 727 22.12 -19.63 11.19
CA LEU A 727 22.83 -20.04 12.40
C LEU A 727 23.39 -18.84 13.18
N GLN A 728 23.79 -17.75 12.52
CA GLN A 728 24.22 -16.53 13.20
C GLN A 728 23.08 -15.86 14.01
N ARG A 729 21.83 -16.07 13.58
CA ARG A 729 20.64 -15.58 14.27
C ARG A 729 20.02 -16.59 15.23
N LEU A 730 20.53 -17.82 15.33
CA LEU A 730 19.98 -18.86 16.21
C LEU A 730 20.18 -18.49 17.69
N ALA A 731 19.11 -18.45 18.49
CA ALA A 731 19.19 -18.22 19.94
C ALA A 731 19.99 -19.33 20.63
N ARG A 732 20.91 -19.02 21.55
CA ARG A 732 21.66 -20.02 22.30
C ARG A 732 20.75 -20.76 23.27
N LEU A 733 20.84 -22.09 23.33
CA LEU A 733 20.10 -22.91 24.29
C LEU A 733 20.70 -22.79 25.69
N TYR A 734 19.84 -22.61 26.69
CA TYR A 734 20.21 -22.57 28.10
C TYR A 734 19.46 -23.62 28.94
N GLN A 735 20.06 -23.98 30.07
CA GLN A 735 19.50 -24.86 31.09
C GLN A 735 19.73 -24.26 32.48
N PRO A 736 18.95 -24.61 33.51
CA PRO A 736 19.20 -24.11 34.86
C PRO A 736 20.52 -24.69 35.40
N THR A 737 21.23 -23.90 36.21
CA THR A 737 22.34 -24.40 37.04
C THR A 737 21.84 -25.45 38.04
N ALA A 738 22.77 -26.23 38.61
CA ALA A 738 22.43 -27.30 39.56
C ALA A 738 21.62 -26.80 40.78
N ASP A 739 21.89 -25.59 41.25
CA ASP A 739 21.16 -24.93 42.35
C ASP A 739 19.87 -24.21 41.91
N ARG A 740 19.60 -24.17 40.60
CA ARG A 740 18.47 -23.52 39.93
C ARG A 740 18.36 -22.02 40.18
N LYS A 741 19.46 -21.36 40.53
CA LYS A 741 19.50 -19.91 40.77
C LYS A 741 19.90 -19.11 39.53
N ASP A 742 20.51 -19.74 38.53
CA ASP A 742 20.92 -19.11 37.28
C ASP A 742 20.72 -20.07 36.10
N ILE A 743 21.12 -19.65 34.91
CA ILE A 743 21.13 -20.44 33.68
C ILE A 743 22.54 -20.52 33.06
N GLU A 744 22.86 -21.69 32.54
CA GLU A 744 24.12 -22.00 31.87
C GLU A 744 23.85 -22.56 30.46
N PRO A 745 24.82 -22.47 29.53
CA PRO A 745 24.66 -23.05 28.20
C PRO A 745 24.27 -24.53 28.24
N GLY A 746 23.22 -24.90 27.51
CA GLY A 746 22.74 -26.27 27.39
C GLY A 746 23.06 -26.88 26.03
N THR A 747 22.98 -28.21 25.97
CA THR A 747 23.08 -29.01 24.75
C THR A 747 21.86 -29.91 24.60
N HIS A 748 21.45 -30.19 23.36
CA HIS A 748 20.35 -31.10 23.07
C HIS A 748 20.42 -31.58 21.62
N TRP A 749 20.12 -32.86 21.37
CA TRP A 749 20.23 -33.48 20.04
C TRP A 749 19.29 -32.87 18.97
N ILE A 750 18.16 -32.28 19.36
CA ILE A 750 17.28 -31.50 18.44
C ILE A 750 17.92 -30.16 18.06
N PHE A 751 18.75 -29.61 18.94
CA PHE A 751 19.37 -28.30 18.78
C PHE A 751 20.65 -28.36 17.93
N GLU A 752 21.33 -29.50 17.96
CA GLU A 752 22.61 -29.73 17.30
C GLU A 752 22.41 -30.26 15.87
N VAL A 753 22.46 -29.35 14.88
CA VAL A 753 22.41 -29.72 13.45
C VAL A 753 23.82 -30.03 12.97
N SER A 754 24.01 -31.22 12.41
CA SER A 754 25.22 -31.67 11.72
C SER A 754 24.90 -32.16 10.31
N ALA A 755 25.93 -32.45 9.52
CA ALA A 755 25.78 -33.02 8.18
C ALA A 755 24.99 -34.34 8.15
N ASP A 756 24.93 -35.08 9.27
CA ASP A 756 24.23 -36.35 9.40
C ASP A 756 22.79 -36.21 9.92
N THR A 757 22.31 -34.97 10.10
CA THR A 757 20.98 -34.70 10.68
C THR A 757 19.88 -34.92 9.65
N THR A 758 19.00 -35.88 9.91
CA THR A 758 17.84 -36.17 9.08
C THR A 758 16.60 -35.39 9.54
N PRO A 759 15.66 -35.05 8.62
CA PRO A 759 14.42 -34.37 8.99
C PRO A 759 13.68 -35.16 10.07
N ASN A 760 13.34 -34.47 11.16
CA ASN A 760 12.58 -35.07 12.25
C ASN A 760 11.16 -34.48 12.31
N PRO A 761 10.14 -35.19 11.79
CA PRO A 761 8.74 -34.75 11.82
C PRO A 761 8.17 -34.55 13.23
N SER A 762 8.83 -35.10 14.25
CA SER A 762 8.45 -34.96 15.64
C SER A 762 9.04 -33.70 16.30
N GLY A 763 10.05 -33.05 15.72
CA GLY A 763 10.61 -31.86 16.36
C GLY A 763 11.80 -31.14 15.72
N GLY A 764 12.15 -31.42 14.47
CA GLY A 764 13.40 -30.96 13.89
C GLY A 764 13.40 -29.57 13.27
N LEU A 765 12.26 -28.86 13.22
CA LEU A 765 12.23 -27.55 12.56
C LEU A 765 12.92 -26.46 13.39
N PHE A 766 13.57 -25.58 12.66
CA PHE A 766 13.97 -24.25 13.07
C PHE A 766 13.03 -23.24 12.42
N SER A 767 12.68 -22.17 13.12
CA SER A 767 11.79 -21.13 12.60
C SER A 767 11.94 -19.82 13.36
N THR A 768 11.31 -18.77 12.85
CA THR A 768 11.10 -17.49 13.54
C THR A 768 9.64 -17.32 13.96
N ALA A 769 9.36 -16.34 14.82
CA ALA A 769 7.98 -15.99 15.19
C ALA A 769 7.18 -15.49 13.98
N GLY A 770 7.84 -14.77 13.05
CA GLY A 770 7.24 -14.23 11.83
C GLY A 770 6.78 -15.31 10.85
N ASP A 771 7.49 -16.42 10.75
CA ASP A 771 7.07 -17.56 9.93
C ASP A 771 5.94 -18.36 10.59
N LEU A 772 6.07 -18.63 11.90
CA LEU A 772 5.09 -19.42 12.64
C LEU A 772 3.71 -18.78 12.65
N VAL A 773 3.61 -17.45 12.81
CA VAL A 773 2.32 -16.77 12.77
C VAL A 773 1.63 -16.96 11.42
N ARG A 774 2.36 -17.10 10.31
CA ARG A 774 1.77 -17.33 8.97
C ARG A 774 1.15 -18.72 8.87
N PHE A 775 1.84 -19.74 9.37
CA PHE A 775 1.27 -21.08 9.49
C PHE A 775 0.01 -21.10 10.36
N TYR A 776 0.08 -20.44 11.53
CA TYR A 776 -1.06 -20.40 12.45
C TYR A 776 -2.23 -19.57 11.91
N GLN A 777 -1.96 -18.49 11.18
CA GLN A 777 -3.00 -17.68 10.53
C GLN A 777 -3.67 -18.44 9.39
N MET A 778 -2.91 -19.23 8.61
CA MET A 778 -3.49 -20.14 7.61
C MET A 778 -4.49 -21.11 8.26
N LEU A 779 -4.14 -21.71 9.40
CA LEU A 779 -5.06 -22.59 10.13
C LEU A 779 -6.26 -21.83 10.69
N LEU A 780 -6.05 -20.66 11.30
CA LEU A 780 -7.14 -19.84 11.85
C LEU A 780 -8.14 -19.40 10.75
N ASN A 781 -7.64 -19.11 9.55
CA ASN A 781 -8.45 -18.76 8.37
C ASN A 781 -9.16 -19.96 7.71
N GLY A 782 -9.06 -21.16 8.29
CA GLY A 782 -9.66 -22.36 7.71
C GLY A 782 -8.92 -22.87 6.47
N GLY A 783 -7.60 -22.76 6.45
CA GLY A 783 -6.73 -23.46 5.50
C GLY A 783 -6.15 -22.58 4.38
N GLU A 784 -6.33 -21.25 4.45
CA GLU A 784 -5.91 -20.32 3.40
C GLU A 784 -5.23 -19.06 3.98
N LEU A 785 -4.18 -18.57 3.31
CA LEU A 785 -3.58 -17.28 3.61
C LEU A 785 -3.17 -16.58 2.31
N ASN A 786 -3.46 -15.29 2.18
CA ASN A 786 -3.11 -14.45 1.02
C ASN A 786 -3.50 -15.07 -0.35
N GLY A 787 -4.70 -15.65 -0.43
CA GLY A 787 -5.20 -16.30 -1.65
C GLY A 787 -4.53 -17.65 -1.97
N LYS A 788 -3.67 -18.18 -1.09
CA LYS A 788 -3.03 -19.49 -1.22
C LYS A 788 -3.68 -20.47 -0.26
N ARG A 789 -4.45 -21.41 -0.81
CA ARG A 789 -5.08 -22.50 -0.06
C ARG A 789 -4.11 -23.65 0.13
N ILE A 790 -3.84 -23.99 1.38
CA ILE A 790 -2.99 -25.13 1.78
C ILE A 790 -3.86 -26.33 2.18
N LEU A 791 -4.93 -26.06 2.94
CA LEU A 791 -5.88 -27.07 3.40
C LEU A 791 -7.31 -26.66 3.05
N SER A 792 -8.17 -27.66 2.87
CA SER A 792 -9.61 -27.44 2.87
C SER A 792 -10.07 -27.04 4.28
N LYS A 793 -11.22 -26.34 4.35
CA LYS A 793 -11.83 -26.01 5.64
C LYS A 793 -12.17 -27.28 6.45
N ASP A 794 -12.59 -28.35 5.77
CA ASP A 794 -12.89 -29.66 6.40
C ASP A 794 -11.63 -30.30 6.98
N ALA A 795 -10.50 -30.25 6.26
CA ALA A 795 -9.22 -30.74 6.78
C ALA A 795 -8.78 -29.98 8.04
N VAL A 796 -8.85 -28.65 8.03
CA VAL A 796 -8.55 -27.85 9.22
C VAL A 796 -9.49 -28.22 10.37
N GLN A 797 -10.80 -28.28 10.12
CA GLN A 797 -11.78 -28.63 11.15
C GLN A 797 -11.51 -30.02 11.74
N ARG A 798 -11.21 -31.03 10.92
CA ARG A 798 -10.84 -32.37 11.41
C ARG A 798 -9.57 -32.35 12.24
N MET A 799 -8.55 -31.63 11.77
CA MET A 799 -7.26 -31.50 12.44
C MET A 799 -7.40 -30.90 13.84
N THR A 800 -8.30 -29.94 14.00
CA THR A 800 -8.48 -29.14 15.21
C THR A 800 -9.73 -29.51 16.03
N SER A 801 -10.43 -30.60 15.67
CA SER A 801 -11.51 -31.15 16.48
C SER A 801 -10.98 -32.13 17.52
N LEU A 802 -11.70 -32.29 18.65
CA LEU A 802 -11.38 -33.28 19.67
C LEU A 802 -11.45 -34.70 19.09
N GLN A 803 -10.31 -35.37 19.00
CA GLN A 803 -10.21 -36.75 18.50
C GLN A 803 -10.05 -37.77 19.64
N SER A 804 -9.51 -37.36 20.78
CA SER A 804 -9.16 -38.25 21.91
C SER A 804 -10.35 -38.80 22.70
N GLY A 805 -11.57 -38.32 22.46
CA GLY A 805 -12.74 -38.68 23.26
C GLY A 805 -12.49 -38.39 24.75
N GLU A 806 -12.66 -39.41 25.59
CA GLU A 806 -12.47 -39.34 27.05
C GLU A 806 -11.06 -39.69 27.55
N LEU A 807 -10.11 -39.94 26.64
CA LEU A 807 -8.73 -40.19 27.05
C LEU A 807 -8.14 -38.93 27.72
N THR A 808 -7.46 -39.12 28.85
CA THR A 808 -6.63 -38.08 29.46
C THR A 808 -5.41 -37.86 28.57
N THR A 809 -5.29 -36.67 28.00
CA THR A 809 -4.23 -36.32 27.03
C THR A 809 -3.63 -34.95 27.33
N GLY A 810 -2.52 -34.65 26.66
CA GLY A 810 -1.82 -33.37 26.80
C GLY A 810 -0.95 -33.29 28.05
N PHE A 811 -0.39 -32.10 28.27
CA PHE A 811 0.67 -31.87 29.27
C PHE A 811 0.18 -31.13 30.51
N THR A 812 -1.06 -30.66 30.50
CA THR A 812 -1.74 -30.03 31.64
C THR A 812 -3.19 -30.54 31.74
N PRO A 813 -3.82 -30.50 32.93
CA PRO A 813 -5.22 -30.89 33.10
C PRO A 813 -6.17 -30.13 32.18
N GLY A 814 -7.27 -30.77 31.79
CA GLY A 814 -8.30 -30.15 30.94
C GLY A 814 -8.00 -30.13 29.44
N ASN A 815 -6.88 -30.71 28.99
CA ASN A 815 -6.60 -30.85 27.57
C ASN A 815 -7.21 -32.10 26.93
N GLY A 816 -7.51 -31.98 25.64
CA GLY A 816 -7.77 -33.06 24.70
C GLY A 816 -6.72 -33.07 23.60
N TRP A 817 -6.87 -34.00 22.65
CA TRP A 817 -5.95 -34.12 21.51
C TRP A 817 -6.68 -34.16 20.18
N GLY A 818 -6.11 -33.47 19.19
CA GLY A 818 -6.57 -33.39 17.81
C GLY A 818 -5.73 -34.28 16.91
N LEU A 819 -5.49 -33.86 15.67
CA LEU A 819 -4.50 -34.51 14.80
C LEU A 819 -3.22 -33.68 14.81
N GLY A 820 -2.23 -34.11 15.60
CA GLY A 820 -0.94 -33.42 15.76
C GLY A 820 -0.98 -32.10 16.55
N VAL A 821 -2.12 -31.77 17.16
CA VAL A 821 -2.31 -30.58 18.01
C VAL A 821 -2.90 -30.98 19.36
N CYS A 822 -2.44 -30.30 20.41
CA CYS A 822 -3.10 -30.29 21.72
C CYS A 822 -4.29 -29.31 21.68
N LEU A 823 -5.37 -29.62 22.39
CA LEU A 823 -6.58 -28.81 22.46
C LEU A 823 -6.97 -28.53 23.90
N VAL A 824 -7.41 -27.31 24.21
CA VAL A 824 -8.05 -26.98 25.48
C VAL A 824 -9.50 -27.46 25.41
N ARG A 825 -9.82 -28.57 26.09
CA ARG A 825 -11.18 -29.10 26.19
C ARG A 825 -11.95 -28.39 27.30
N ASP A 826 -11.34 -28.31 28.47
CA ASP A 826 -11.87 -27.69 29.69
C ASP A 826 -10.80 -26.72 30.25
N PRO A 827 -10.98 -25.40 30.10
CA PRO A 827 -10.00 -24.41 30.57
C PRO A 827 -9.79 -24.46 32.08
N GLN A 828 -8.61 -24.89 32.53
CA GLN A 828 -8.25 -24.97 33.95
C GLN A 828 -6.73 -24.89 34.15
N GLY A 829 -6.29 -24.63 35.38
CA GLY A 829 -4.86 -24.53 35.69
C GLY A 829 -4.13 -23.55 34.75
N PRO A 830 -3.03 -23.97 34.08
CA PRO A 830 -2.29 -23.12 33.14
C PRO A 830 -3.05 -22.64 31.90
N THR A 831 -4.20 -23.24 31.56
CA THR A 831 -5.00 -22.88 30.38
C THR A 831 -6.30 -22.15 30.74
N LYS A 832 -6.53 -21.83 32.02
CA LYS A 832 -7.78 -21.20 32.52
C LYS A 832 -8.19 -19.90 31.81
N MET A 833 -7.24 -19.17 31.23
CA MET A 833 -7.49 -17.92 30.50
C MET A 833 -7.94 -18.14 29.06
N LEU A 834 -7.65 -19.32 28.48
CA LEU A 834 -7.89 -19.66 27.08
C LEU A 834 -9.33 -20.13 26.87
N SER A 835 -9.80 -20.09 25.62
CA SER A 835 -11.12 -20.62 25.26
C SER A 835 -11.13 -22.15 25.20
N PRO A 836 -12.27 -22.80 25.48
CA PRO A 836 -12.50 -24.15 24.99
C PRO A 836 -12.38 -24.17 23.47
N GLY A 837 -11.58 -25.10 22.94
CA GLY A 837 -11.23 -25.20 21.53
C GLY A 837 -9.95 -24.47 21.12
N THR A 838 -9.26 -23.76 22.03
CA THR A 838 -7.90 -23.26 21.74
C THR A 838 -6.97 -24.44 21.47
N TYR A 839 -6.18 -24.39 20.40
CA TYR A 839 -5.35 -25.51 19.96
C TYR A 839 -3.94 -25.08 19.58
N GLY A 840 -2.97 -25.99 19.68
CA GLY A 840 -1.57 -25.66 19.43
C GLY A 840 -0.61 -26.74 19.89
N HIS A 841 0.64 -26.36 20.11
CA HIS A 841 1.65 -27.24 20.70
C HIS A 841 2.79 -26.44 21.36
N GLY A 842 3.33 -26.96 22.46
CA GLY A 842 4.58 -26.48 23.08
C GLY A 842 5.83 -27.19 22.54
N GLY A 843 6.99 -26.57 22.63
CA GLY A 843 8.29 -27.17 22.32
C GLY A 843 9.12 -27.45 23.57
N ALA A 844 10.06 -28.39 23.45
CA ALA A 844 10.93 -28.83 24.54
C ALA A 844 11.80 -27.71 25.15
N PHE A 845 12.04 -26.65 24.36
CA PHE A 845 12.85 -25.50 24.77
C PHE A 845 12.02 -24.34 25.28
N GLY A 846 10.76 -24.60 25.66
CA GLY A 846 9.84 -23.60 26.21
C GLY A 846 9.10 -22.77 25.16
N THR A 847 9.33 -23.02 23.87
CA THR A 847 8.57 -22.40 22.77
C THR A 847 7.09 -22.80 22.83
N GLN A 848 6.19 -21.93 22.41
CA GLN A 848 4.75 -22.13 22.44
C GLN A 848 4.10 -21.51 21.20
N GLY A 849 3.19 -22.25 20.55
CA GLY A 849 2.37 -21.74 19.45
C GLY A 849 0.93 -22.24 19.55
N TRP A 850 -0.01 -21.32 19.72
CA TRP A 850 -1.42 -21.62 20.00
C TRP A 850 -2.37 -20.70 19.24
N ILE A 851 -3.55 -21.21 18.90
CA ILE A 851 -4.64 -20.51 18.20
C ILE A 851 -5.90 -20.63 19.06
N ASP A 852 -6.50 -19.50 19.43
CA ASP A 852 -7.83 -19.42 20.04
C ASP A 852 -8.84 -18.99 18.97
N PRO A 853 -9.55 -19.93 18.33
CA PRO A 853 -10.47 -19.60 17.24
C PRO A 853 -11.69 -18.82 17.72
N ARG A 854 -12.09 -18.91 19.00
CA ARG A 854 -13.23 -18.13 19.52
C ARG A 854 -12.89 -16.66 19.68
N ARG A 855 -11.65 -16.35 20.06
CA ARG A 855 -11.15 -14.97 20.15
C ARG A 855 -10.48 -14.48 18.88
N GLU A 856 -10.34 -15.36 17.89
CA GLU A 856 -9.60 -15.15 16.65
C GLU A 856 -8.14 -14.75 16.93
N MET A 857 -7.52 -15.35 17.94
CA MET A 857 -6.18 -14.99 18.42
C MET A 857 -5.13 -16.06 18.15
N ILE A 858 -3.89 -15.63 17.97
CA ILE A 858 -2.70 -16.45 17.84
C ILE A 858 -1.69 -16.00 18.89
N PHE A 859 -1.09 -16.96 19.59
CA PHE A 859 -0.04 -16.75 20.59
C PHE A 859 1.22 -17.45 20.12
N VAL A 860 2.32 -16.71 19.97
CA VAL A 860 3.65 -17.27 19.72
C VAL A 860 4.61 -16.73 20.78
N LEU A 861 5.20 -17.64 21.54
CA LEU A 861 6.27 -17.36 22.51
C LEU A 861 7.48 -18.22 22.14
N LEU A 862 8.60 -17.59 21.80
CA LEU A 862 9.83 -18.28 21.50
C LEU A 862 10.89 -17.94 22.54
N ILE A 863 11.37 -18.97 23.22
CA ILE A 863 12.47 -18.94 24.17
C ILE A 863 13.38 -20.15 23.90
N ALA A 864 14.63 -20.08 24.34
CA ALA A 864 15.62 -21.16 24.17
C ALA A 864 16.07 -21.68 25.54
N ARG A 865 15.16 -22.32 26.27
CA ARG A 865 15.38 -22.80 27.64
C ARG A 865 14.85 -24.22 27.81
N GLN A 866 15.74 -25.19 28.06
CA GLN A 866 15.38 -26.57 28.39
C GLN A 866 15.24 -26.83 29.90
N ASN A 867 14.59 -27.93 30.26
CA ASN A 867 14.41 -28.36 31.66
C ASN A 867 13.57 -27.40 32.54
N PHE A 868 12.45 -26.88 31.99
CA PHE A 868 11.39 -26.21 32.77
C PHE A 868 10.67 -27.08 33.81
N GLY A 869 10.99 -28.38 33.89
CA GLY A 869 10.10 -29.35 34.51
C GLY A 869 8.96 -29.66 33.54
N ASN A 870 8.00 -28.74 33.40
CA ASN A 870 6.96 -28.78 32.38
C ASN A 870 6.80 -27.40 31.70
N GLY A 871 7.31 -27.26 30.48
CA GLY A 871 7.22 -26.00 29.72
C GLY A 871 5.78 -25.55 29.45
N ASP A 872 4.86 -26.51 29.27
CA ASP A 872 3.44 -26.25 29.10
C ASP A 872 2.74 -25.77 30.38
N ALA A 873 3.33 -25.98 31.55
CA ALA A 873 2.84 -25.48 32.83
C ALA A 873 3.73 -24.35 33.39
N SER A 874 4.64 -23.79 32.60
CA SER A 874 5.57 -22.75 33.05
C SER A 874 4.87 -21.42 33.31
N ASP A 875 5.35 -20.68 34.31
CA ASP A 875 4.88 -19.32 34.60
C ASP A 875 5.12 -18.37 33.40
N VAL A 876 6.20 -18.58 32.64
CA VAL A 876 6.51 -17.77 31.45
C VAL A 876 5.40 -17.89 30.40
N ARG A 877 4.97 -19.13 30.08
CA ARG A 877 3.82 -19.36 29.19
C ARG A 877 2.54 -18.78 29.79
N GLY A 878 2.27 -19.11 31.05
CA GLY A 878 1.02 -18.73 31.73
C GLY A 878 0.82 -17.23 31.77
N GLU A 879 1.85 -16.48 32.16
CA GLU A 879 1.81 -15.02 32.23
C GLU A 879 1.72 -14.38 30.84
N PHE A 880 2.46 -14.89 29.84
CA PHE A 880 2.34 -14.39 28.47
C PHE A 880 0.90 -14.53 27.94
N GLN A 881 0.31 -15.73 28.04
CA GLN A 881 -1.04 -15.98 27.55
C GLN A 881 -2.10 -15.23 28.36
N ARG A 882 -1.93 -15.12 29.68
CA ARG A 882 -2.82 -14.35 30.56
C ARG A 882 -2.82 -12.88 30.16
N LEU A 883 -1.64 -12.25 30.08
CA LEU A 883 -1.51 -10.84 29.71
C LEU A 883 -2.01 -10.57 28.30
N ALA A 884 -1.71 -11.45 27.34
CA ALA A 884 -2.22 -11.33 25.98
C ALA A 884 -3.75 -11.41 25.91
N VAL A 885 -4.39 -12.28 26.70
CA VAL A 885 -5.86 -12.38 26.78
C VAL A 885 -6.47 -11.19 27.50
N GLU A 886 -5.88 -10.75 28.63
CA GLU A 886 -6.36 -9.58 29.37
C GLU A 886 -6.28 -8.31 28.55
N ALA A 887 -5.20 -8.13 27.79
CA ALA A 887 -5.01 -6.98 26.93
C ALA A 887 -6.12 -6.83 25.87
N VAL A 888 -6.90 -7.88 25.61
CA VAL A 888 -7.91 -7.97 24.55
C VAL A 888 -9.36 -8.00 25.08
N ARG A 889 -9.53 -8.03 26.40
CA ARG A 889 -10.83 -8.15 27.08
C ARG A 889 -11.46 -6.81 27.48
N GLU A 890 -10.79 -5.69 27.24
CA GLU A 890 -11.26 -4.35 27.64
C GLU A 890 -12.11 -3.67 26.57
#